data_AF-A0A927CSI4-F1
#
_entry.id   AF-A0A927CSI4-F1
#
_cell.length_a   1.000
_cell.length_b   1.000
_cell.length_c   1.000
_cell.angle_alpha   90.00
_cell.angle_beta   90.00
_cell.angle_gamma   90.00
#
_symmetry.space_group_name_H-M   'P 1'
#
loop_
_entity.id
_entity.type
_entity.pdbx_description
1 polymer ?
#
loop_
_entity_poly.entity_id
_entity_poly.type
_entity_poly.pdbx_seq_one_letter_code
_entity_poly.pdbx_strand_id
1 'polypeptide(L)'
;MRLKKKMLSPLIVLSAILSLICSSLSPLGAERVHAFDASDADTAIKAFNDMFWDPAANTFWANSNRNSHQGFWVEAELWEMVMDAYVRTSDPDLKAELRTQIDDIFDGAVAIHGEDWTNNPFNDDIMWWAMGSARAYQLTGEQRYLDKAKYYFDFVYDTQWDDEFAGGGIWWLNSEHTTKNSCINFPAAQAAVYMYNITQDEHYLDAAVRIFSWGKTRLSNGNGLIYDRIEVASGVQGGATHYNQGTYIGAAVGLYQATGIAAYLDDAVKAASHTMNHMVDANGLLYYEGPNGDLKGGKTILMRNLGFLQKALNAEAGGTHEAFEEEFDYWLAFNAEMAWSHRNAANIVDGNWAGQLLAGTYESWSSSGAVEALTVVEPMDVELQYAVKNAHSRIEAEAYNIGTGFVMEGSADGTSQLGGIQPGHYAAYKNVNFGDGGAMGFIARASSGTGGGQIEIRLDSLQGDKVGTLNVEGTGGWNYFMDAVAPLQDEQGNPIAVTGTHDVYLVFKKTNDDYLFNLNWFRFTASDPTDTHPYSKLQAERYDGSEGLGKNEEGGYLDAIHNGAYASYSDLDFGSGAGGITLRAASGNQGGTIEVRLDGPDGPTAGVIEIPALGNWNEWVDVMAPIDHSAATGVRDLYLVFRGKDGSDFPCNLDWFAFTSARGKDRDAYGKLEAEDATNGAGFGRESGGGQTYLAGLYGPNNPYAMYNYVDFGSASPSEFHVQAASATGGGTIEVRIGSMKGPIIATAAVSGTGGWQNFQLFSADVTVPVTGKQIVFLLFKGGDWLYNLDKFTFGDPAVFTAPPPTTEPEDDNDPPGEVDHVRVIRGDDALKLSWDGPYDRDAAKTQITLLREGQPVGSVAEVNRGVQTAVISGIEQGVSYSLFIRNVDESGNASQGILVGEEDLPTYTLTAAGKRLRDGDSFEDDAYLAFDVGASSSGIASATIAIDGKTYGLDPAAGDHLQIDMAGKLGEKSATVAIEDRAGNKLTETIRFEVTTSVGAMERLLKRYKASGDVKGPLVNQLANALKQAGHHLGKGKPKEAAKHMGSFVKHLNNKTMSRHVTDVGKAALNTDAQTLIRLWNA
;
A
#
# COMPACT_ATOMS: atom_id res chain seq x y z
N MET A 1 73.90 -18.98 -40.52
CA MET A 1 73.82 -17.54 -40.22
C MET A 1 72.61 -17.32 -39.31
N ARG A 2 72.83 -16.82 -38.09
CA ARG A 2 71.87 -16.49 -37.00
C ARG A 2 70.96 -17.63 -36.47
N LEU A 3 71.43 -18.29 -35.41
CA LEU A 3 70.58 -19.00 -34.44
C LEU A 3 69.74 -17.98 -33.64
N LYS A 4 68.41 -18.19 -33.56
CA LYS A 4 67.53 -17.48 -32.61
C LYS A 4 67.34 -18.34 -31.35
N LYS A 5 67.58 -17.70 -30.21
CA LYS A 5 67.49 -18.19 -28.83
C LYS A 5 66.03 -18.38 -28.38
N LYS A 6 65.84 -19.41 -27.55
CA LYS A 6 64.72 -19.64 -26.62
C LYS A 6 64.62 -18.56 -25.53
N MET A 7 63.39 -18.27 -25.08
CA MET A 7 63.00 -17.89 -23.71
C MET A 7 61.64 -18.59 -23.46
N LEU A 8 61.56 -19.66 -22.67
CA LEU A 8 61.34 -19.73 -21.21
C LEU A 8 60.08 -19.01 -20.71
N SER A 9 59.07 -19.82 -20.34
CA SER A 9 57.87 -19.49 -19.56
C SER A 9 58.20 -18.88 -18.19
N PRO A 10 57.18 -18.29 -17.53
CA PRO A 10 56.73 -18.94 -16.30
C PRO A 10 55.21 -19.08 -16.19
N LEU A 11 54.81 -20.18 -15.56
CA LEU A 11 53.55 -20.39 -14.85
C LEU A 11 53.21 -19.17 -13.97
N ILE A 12 51.95 -18.74 -13.99
CA ILE A 12 51.07 -18.28 -12.89
C ILE A 12 49.86 -17.64 -13.59
N VAL A 13 48.79 -18.42 -13.78
CA VAL A 13 47.37 -18.02 -13.69
C VAL A 13 46.57 -19.33 -13.62
N LEU A 14 46.38 -19.86 -12.42
CA LEU A 14 45.37 -20.89 -12.17
C LEU A 14 44.80 -20.68 -10.78
N SER A 15 44.01 -19.60 -10.62
CA SER A 15 43.22 -19.34 -9.41
C SER A 15 41.93 -18.56 -9.70
N ALA A 16 41.35 -18.67 -10.90
CA ALA A 16 40.13 -17.95 -11.25
C ALA A 16 39.11 -18.78 -12.07
N ILE A 17 39.25 -20.12 -12.12
CA ILE A 17 38.30 -21.01 -12.85
C ILE A 17 37.97 -22.23 -11.98
N LEU A 18 37.75 -22.03 -10.67
CA LEU A 18 37.35 -23.13 -9.77
C LEU A 18 36.33 -22.69 -8.71
N SER A 19 35.35 -21.86 -9.11
CA SER A 19 34.17 -21.55 -8.28
C SER A 19 32.84 -21.68 -9.03
N LEU A 20 32.81 -22.37 -10.17
CA LEU A 20 31.61 -22.55 -11.00
C LEU A 20 31.32 -24.00 -11.39
N ILE A 21 31.95 -24.97 -10.71
CA ILE A 21 31.71 -26.40 -10.95
C ILE A 21 31.75 -27.13 -9.59
N CYS A 22 30.62 -27.12 -8.87
CA CYS A 22 30.15 -28.22 -8.02
C CYS A 22 28.86 -27.83 -7.30
N SER A 23 27.73 -28.13 -7.92
CA SER A 23 26.48 -28.45 -7.22
C SER A 23 25.60 -29.25 -8.16
N SER A 24 26.07 -30.45 -8.52
CA SER A 24 25.22 -31.50 -9.09
C SER A 24 25.34 -32.75 -8.23
N LEU A 25 24.18 -33.16 -7.70
CA LEU A 25 23.86 -34.40 -6.99
C LEU A 25 24.31 -34.53 -5.53
N SER A 26 23.36 -34.28 -4.63
CA SER A 26 23.12 -35.12 -3.45
C SER A 26 21.60 -35.20 -3.19
N PRO A 27 21.00 -36.41 -3.09
CA PRO A 27 19.65 -36.55 -2.59
C PRO A 27 19.68 -36.52 -1.05
N LEU A 28 18.75 -35.77 -0.46
CA LEU A 28 18.47 -35.65 0.99
C LEU A 28 19.55 -34.95 1.83
N GLY A 29 19.33 -33.65 2.05
CA GLY A 29 20.03 -32.81 3.02
C GLY A 29 20.37 -31.47 2.39
N ALA A 30 19.49 -30.48 2.53
CA ALA A 30 19.82 -29.13 2.14
C ALA A 30 21.01 -28.63 2.97
N GLU A 31 22.08 -28.21 2.30
CA GLU A 31 23.15 -27.45 2.94
C GLU A 31 22.55 -26.10 3.34
N ARG A 32 22.50 -25.82 4.65
CA ARG A 32 22.26 -24.46 5.14
C ARG A 32 23.36 -23.56 4.56
N VAL A 33 22.97 -22.49 3.88
CA VAL A 33 23.91 -21.49 3.39
C VAL A 33 24.31 -20.62 4.59
N HIS A 34 25.53 -20.09 4.56
CA HIS A 34 26.01 -19.19 5.61
C HIS A 34 25.26 -17.86 5.54
N ALA A 35 24.80 -17.38 6.70
CA ALA A 35 24.20 -16.04 6.86
C ALA A 35 25.05 -14.95 6.19
N PHE A 36 24.40 -13.93 5.63
CA PHE A 36 25.13 -12.75 5.15
C PHE A 36 25.90 -12.10 6.31
N ASP A 37 27.12 -11.66 6.05
CA ASP A 37 27.97 -11.07 7.08
C ASP A 37 27.56 -9.61 7.31
N ALA A 38 27.78 -9.08 8.50
CA ALA A 38 27.57 -7.65 8.76
C ALA A 38 28.39 -6.74 7.81
N SER A 39 29.51 -7.24 7.27
CA SER A 39 30.33 -6.55 6.25
C SER A 39 29.74 -6.58 4.84
N ASP A 40 28.73 -7.41 4.58
CA ASP A 40 28.03 -7.42 3.29
C ASP A 40 27.24 -6.12 3.08
N ALA A 41 26.69 -5.53 4.16
CA ALA A 41 26.06 -4.20 4.10
C ALA A 41 27.06 -3.12 3.65
N ASP A 42 28.28 -3.11 4.21
CA ASP A 42 29.35 -2.19 3.80
C ASP A 42 29.73 -2.41 2.33
N THR A 43 29.76 -3.66 1.88
CA THR A 43 30.06 -4.01 0.48
C THR A 43 28.96 -3.52 -0.46
N ALA A 44 27.70 -3.71 -0.08
CA ALA A 44 26.53 -3.33 -0.87
C ALA A 44 26.43 -1.80 -1.03
N ILE A 45 26.58 -1.02 0.05
CA ILE A 45 26.50 0.44 -0.04
C ILE A 45 27.69 1.04 -0.83
N LYS A 46 28.90 0.49 -0.68
CA LYS A 46 30.07 0.89 -1.49
C LYS A 46 29.82 0.63 -2.97
N ALA A 47 29.34 -0.56 -3.33
CA ALA A 47 29.01 -0.90 -4.70
C ALA A 47 27.89 -0.02 -5.28
N PHE A 48 26.86 0.27 -4.48
CA PHE A 48 25.77 1.16 -4.86
C PHE A 48 26.28 2.57 -5.19
N ASN A 49 27.10 3.15 -4.31
CA ASN A 49 27.72 4.44 -4.53
C ASN A 49 28.62 4.44 -5.78
N ASP A 50 29.48 3.43 -5.95
CA ASP A 50 30.35 3.32 -7.12
C ASP A 50 29.55 3.32 -8.44
N MET A 51 28.38 2.68 -8.45
CA MET A 51 27.52 2.59 -9.61
C MET A 51 26.72 3.88 -9.86
N PHE A 52 26.09 4.43 -8.82
CA PHE A 52 25.01 5.40 -8.95
C PHE A 52 25.31 6.79 -8.37
N TRP A 53 26.28 6.98 -7.48
CA TRP A 53 26.54 8.30 -6.90
C TRP A 53 27.22 9.25 -7.89
N ASP A 54 26.72 10.49 -8.02
CA ASP A 54 27.35 11.59 -8.74
C ASP A 54 27.94 12.62 -7.77
N PRO A 55 29.25 12.55 -7.45
CA PRO A 55 29.87 13.49 -6.52
C PRO A 55 30.04 14.91 -7.09
N ALA A 56 29.75 15.14 -8.38
CA ALA A 56 29.82 16.48 -8.98
C ALA A 56 28.50 17.25 -8.80
N ALA A 57 27.37 16.53 -8.83
CA ALA A 57 26.04 17.09 -8.63
C ALA A 57 25.50 16.84 -7.22
N ASN A 58 26.19 16.01 -6.43
CA ASN A 58 25.75 15.55 -5.11
C ASN A 58 24.36 14.90 -5.13
N THR A 59 24.14 14.00 -6.10
CA THR A 59 22.88 13.28 -6.25
C THR A 59 23.10 11.91 -6.89
N PHE A 60 22.15 11.00 -6.78
CA PHE A 60 22.21 9.71 -7.47
C PHE A 60 21.74 9.79 -8.92
N TRP A 61 22.42 9.03 -9.79
CA TRP A 61 21.91 8.66 -11.11
C TRP A 61 20.70 7.74 -10.96
N ALA A 62 19.69 7.92 -11.82
CA ALA A 62 18.51 7.05 -11.84
C ALA A 62 18.86 5.62 -12.28
N ASN A 63 19.90 5.46 -13.11
CA ASN A 63 20.35 4.16 -13.60
C ASN A 63 21.83 4.14 -13.97
N SER A 64 22.35 2.95 -14.26
CA SER A 64 23.76 2.68 -14.56
C SER A 64 24.25 3.31 -15.86
N ASN A 65 23.35 3.78 -16.74
CA ASN A 65 23.74 4.50 -17.96
C ASN A 65 24.11 5.97 -17.68
N ARG A 66 23.72 6.51 -16.51
CA ARG A 66 24.04 7.88 -16.07
C ARG A 66 23.53 8.96 -17.03
N ASN A 67 22.30 8.77 -17.53
CA ASN A 67 21.66 9.68 -18.48
C ASN A 67 20.75 10.72 -17.80
N SER A 68 20.29 10.44 -16.57
CA SER A 68 19.43 11.32 -15.77
C SER A 68 19.62 11.02 -14.28
N HIS A 69 19.51 12.06 -13.44
CA HIS A 69 19.49 11.92 -11.98
C HIS A 69 18.14 11.36 -11.50
N GLN A 70 18.12 10.89 -10.27
CA GLN A 70 16.95 10.30 -9.62
C GLN A 70 15.82 11.34 -9.41
N GLY A 71 14.58 10.87 -9.34
CA GLY A 71 13.42 11.68 -8.99
C GLY A 71 13.48 12.19 -7.56
N PHE A 72 12.86 13.36 -7.34
CA PHE A 72 13.00 14.13 -6.10
C PHE A 72 12.58 13.35 -4.84
N TRP A 73 11.43 12.67 -4.86
CA TRP A 73 10.97 11.91 -3.70
C TRP A 73 11.84 10.66 -3.42
N VAL A 74 12.24 9.94 -4.47
CA VAL A 74 13.12 8.76 -4.34
C VAL A 74 14.50 9.14 -3.79
N GLU A 75 15.00 10.33 -4.14
CA GLU A 75 16.29 10.81 -3.62
C GLU A 75 16.26 10.95 -2.09
N ALA A 76 15.13 11.32 -1.48
CA ALA A 76 14.97 11.33 -0.02
C ALA A 76 15.06 9.90 0.56
N GLU A 77 14.54 8.90 -0.14
CA GLU A 77 14.61 7.50 0.30
C GLU A 77 16.03 6.91 0.21
N LEU A 78 16.78 7.31 -0.83
CA LEU A 78 18.20 6.99 -0.96
C LEU A 78 19.04 7.73 0.08
N TRP A 79 18.64 8.95 0.45
CA TRP A 79 19.25 9.71 1.55
C TRP A 79 19.10 8.97 2.89
N GLU A 80 17.89 8.48 3.18
CA GLU A 80 17.64 7.65 4.35
C GLU A 80 18.42 6.32 4.30
N MET A 81 18.54 5.67 3.15
CA MET A 81 19.36 4.45 3.01
C MET A 81 20.83 4.72 3.37
N VAL A 82 21.37 5.87 2.96
CA VAL A 82 22.73 6.30 3.36
C VAL A 82 22.81 6.53 4.87
N MET A 83 21.78 7.09 5.50
CA MET A 83 21.69 7.25 6.95
C MET A 83 21.66 5.90 7.68
N ASP A 84 20.90 4.93 7.18
CA ASP A 84 20.83 3.58 7.74
C ASP A 84 22.18 2.87 7.63
N ALA A 85 22.86 2.99 6.49
CA ALA A 85 24.22 2.46 6.30
C ALA A 85 25.24 3.14 7.25
N TYR A 86 25.13 4.46 7.45
CA TYR A 86 25.95 5.21 8.40
C TYR A 86 25.79 4.72 9.84
N VAL A 87 24.54 4.46 10.26
CA VAL A 87 24.25 3.91 11.59
C VAL A 87 24.83 2.50 11.72
N ARG A 88 24.63 1.65 10.70
CA ARG A 88 25.04 0.24 10.69
C ARG A 88 26.55 0.03 10.69
N THR A 89 27.28 0.78 9.87
CA THR A 89 28.69 0.48 9.62
C THR A 89 29.57 0.67 10.86
N SER A 90 30.54 -0.24 11.01
CA SER A 90 31.61 -0.16 12.01
C SER A 90 32.97 0.21 11.41
N ASP A 91 33.06 0.31 10.07
CA ASP A 91 34.23 0.82 9.34
C ASP A 91 34.32 2.34 9.52
N PRO A 92 35.33 2.87 10.23
CA PRO A 92 35.39 4.30 10.54
C PRO A 92 35.59 5.19 9.31
N ASP A 93 36.24 4.69 8.27
CA ASP A 93 36.50 5.47 7.05
C ASP A 93 35.20 5.58 6.24
N LEU A 94 34.52 4.44 6.02
CA LEU A 94 33.19 4.43 5.39
C LEU A 94 32.18 5.27 6.21
N LYS A 95 32.20 5.17 7.54
CA LYS A 95 31.32 5.95 8.40
C LYS A 95 31.52 7.45 8.22
N ALA A 96 32.77 7.90 8.06
CA ALA A 96 33.08 9.30 7.80
C ALA A 96 32.61 9.74 6.40
N GLU A 97 32.81 8.89 5.38
CA GLU A 97 32.34 9.14 4.00
C GLU A 97 30.82 9.27 3.95
N LEU A 98 30.08 8.31 4.51
CA LEU A 98 28.62 8.33 4.56
C LEU A 98 28.10 9.54 5.36
N ARG A 99 28.80 9.94 6.43
CA ARG A 99 28.44 11.16 7.18
C ARG A 99 28.52 12.41 6.30
N THR A 100 29.56 12.55 5.49
CA THR A 100 29.66 13.66 4.54
C THR A 100 28.61 13.53 3.44
N GLN A 101 28.35 12.32 2.96
CA GLN A 101 27.32 12.08 1.94
C GLN A 101 25.91 12.48 2.41
N ILE A 102 25.59 12.34 3.70
CA ILE A 102 24.34 12.86 4.28
C ILE A 102 24.20 14.38 4.06
N ASP A 103 25.29 15.14 4.18
CA ASP A 103 25.26 16.58 3.90
C ASP A 103 25.15 16.85 2.41
N ASP A 104 25.95 16.14 1.62
CA ASP A 104 26.03 16.31 0.17
C ASP A 104 24.66 16.12 -0.50
N ILE A 105 23.94 15.03 -0.19
CA ILE A 105 22.64 14.74 -0.81
C ILE A 105 21.63 15.86 -0.57
N PHE A 106 21.56 16.38 0.66
CA PHE A 106 20.68 17.50 0.98
C PHE A 106 21.10 18.77 0.22
N ASP A 107 22.39 19.10 0.21
CA ASP A 107 22.92 20.28 -0.47
C ASP A 107 22.72 20.19 -2.00
N GLY A 108 22.84 18.99 -2.58
CA GLY A 108 22.55 18.69 -3.98
C GLY A 108 21.07 18.91 -4.32
N ALA A 109 20.17 18.39 -3.50
CA ALA A 109 18.73 18.62 -3.66
C ALA A 109 18.37 20.10 -3.56
N VAL A 110 18.94 20.84 -2.61
CA VAL A 110 18.76 22.29 -2.51
C VAL A 110 19.31 23.03 -3.74
N ALA A 111 20.46 22.60 -4.28
CA ALA A 111 21.04 23.21 -5.47
C ALA A 111 20.18 22.99 -6.73
N ILE A 112 19.53 21.82 -6.85
CA ILE A 112 18.72 21.44 -8.01
C ILE A 112 17.29 22.01 -7.91
N HIS A 113 16.67 21.91 -6.73
CA HIS A 113 15.24 22.20 -6.52
C HIS A 113 14.97 23.52 -5.79
N GLY A 114 16.01 24.18 -5.28
CA GLY A 114 15.91 25.40 -4.47
C GLY A 114 15.78 25.13 -2.97
N GLU A 115 15.78 26.20 -2.17
CA GLU A 115 15.74 26.11 -0.71
C GLU A 115 14.33 25.90 -0.14
N ASP A 116 13.26 26.11 -0.91
CA ASP A 116 11.87 25.99 -0.46
C ASP A 116 11.10 25.06 -1.39
N TRP A 117 10.62 23.95 -0.84
CA TRP A 117 9.95 22.87 -1.56
C TRP A 117 8.43 22.93 -1.42
N THR A 118 7.88 23.93 -0.72
CA THR A 118 6.42 24.12 -0.60
C THR A 118 5.74 24.48 -1.92
N ASN A 119 6.52 24.77 -2.97
CA ASN A 119 6.06 24.95 -4.34
C ASN A 119 5.88 23.62 -5.11
N ASN A 120 6.35 22.50 -4.57
CA ASN A 120 6.09 21.18 -5.14
C ASN A 120 4.61 20.83 -4.89
N PRO A 121 3.82 20.52 -5.94
CA PRO A 121 2.41 20.19 -5.75
C PRO A 121 2.18 18.88 -4.99
N PHE A 122 3.18 17.99 -4.91
CA PHE A 122 3.12 16.69 -4.26
C PHE A 122 3.46 16.83 -2.77
N ASN A 123 2.47 16.61 -1.89
CA ASN A 123 2.68 16.72 -0.45
C ASN A 123 3.52 15.57 0.10
N ASP A 124 3.40 14.38 -0.49
CA ASP A 124 4.25 13.22 -0.17
C ASP A 124 5.72 13.51 -0.45
N ASP A 125 6.07 14.05 -1.62
CA ASP A 125 7.44 14.51 -1.91
C ASP A 125 8.01 15.38 -0.78
N ILE A 126 7.24 16.38 -0.35
CA ILE A 126 7.63 17.30 0.74
C ILE A 126 7.79 16.52 2.06
N MET A 127 6.89 15.58 2.35
CA MET A 127 6.88 14.83 3.60
C MET A 127 8.03 13.81 3.69
N TRP A 128 8.40 13.14 2.60
CA TRP A 128 9.57 12.26 2.54
C TRP A 128 10.85 13.03 2.91
N TRP A 129 11.01 14.23 2.35
CA TRP A 129 12.12 15.11 2.68
C TRP A 129 12.05 15.69 4.11
N ALA A 130 10.85 15.96 4.64
CA ALA A 130 10.66 16.38 6.03
C ALA A 130 11.10 15.27 7.00
N MET A 131 10.70 14.03 6.73
CA MET A 131 11.09 12.85 7.49
C MET A 131 12.60 12.62 7.46
N GLY A 132 13.20 12.59 6.26
CA GLY A 132 14.65 12.48 6.09
C GLY A 132 15.41 13.60 6.80
N SER A 133 14.89 14.83 6.77
CA SER A 133 15.49 15.97 7.49
C SER A 133 15.42 15.78 9.02
N ALA A 134 14.32 15.25 9.56
CA ALA A 134 14.24 14.96 10.99
C ALA A 134 15.28 13.90 11.40
N ARG A 135 15.44 12.84 10.60
CA ARG A 135 16.48 11.81 10.81
C ARG A 135 17.89 12.38 10.69
N ALA A 136 18.17 13.21 9.69
CA ALA A 136 19.45 13.88 9.52
C ALA A 136 19.80 14.72 10.76
N TYR A 137 18.85 15.45 11.35
CA TYR A 137 19.08 16.15 12.60
C TYR A 137 19.47 15.20 13.75
N GLN A 138 18.76 14.07 13.92
CA GLN A 138 19.08 13.10 14.97
C GLN A 138 20.52 12.58 14.87
N LEU A 139 21.02 12.39 13.65
CA LEU A 139 22.35 11.84 13.40
C LEU A 139 23.47 12.89 13.45
N THR A 140 23.18 14.13 13.06
CA THR A 140 24.18 15.18 12.85
C THR A 140 24.18 16.26 13.94
N GLY A 141 23.03 16.52 14.56
CA GLY A 141 22.80 17.66 15.44
C GLY A 141 22.78 19.02 14.74
N GLU A 142 22.75 19.06 13.40
CA GLU A 142 22.78 20.31 12.65
C GLU A 142 21.40 20.95 12.51
N GLN A 143 21.23 22.14 13.08
CA GLN A 143 19.95 22.83 13.17
C GLN A 143 19.25 23.05 11.82
N ARG A 144 20.00 23.19 10.72
CA ARG A 144 19.44 23.36 9.37
C ARG A 144 18.43 22.27 8.99
N TYR A 145 18.66 21.05 9.46
CA TYR A 145 17.78 19.92 9.18
C TYR A 145 16.50 19.96 10.01
N LEU A 146 16.60 20.27 11.30
CA LEU A 146 15.41 20.39 12.15
C LEU A 146 14.52 21.55 11.72
N ASP A 147 15.13 22.68 11.33
CA ASP A 147 14.40 23.84 10.82
C ASP A 147 13.59 23.47 9.56
N LYS A 148 14.17 22.66 8.66
CA LYS A 148 13.52 22.20 7.43
C LYS A 148 12.46 21.13 7.69
N ALA A 149 12.75 20.15 8.54
CA ALA A 149 11.79 19.14 8.97
C ALA A 149 10.53 19.78 9.55
N LYS A 150 10.70 20.72 10.49
CA LYS A 150 9.59 21.49 11.08
C LYS A 150 8.83 22.29 10.02
N TYR A 151 9.55 23.07 9.21
CA TYR A 151 8.93 23.94 8.23
C TYR A 151 8.04 23.18 7.22
N TYR A 152 8.54 22.07 6.68
CA TYR A 152 7.82 21.27 5.69
C TYR A 152 6.70 20.44 6.31
N PHE A 153 6.93 19.84 7.49
CA PHE A 153 5.87 19.13 8.20
C PHE A 153 4.70 20.05 8.53
N ASP A 154 4.98 21.20 9.17
CA ASP A 154 3.94 22.15 9.57
C ASP A 154 3.18 22.66 8.34
N PHE A 155 3.87 22.98 7.24
CA PHE A 155 3.20 23.39 5.99
C PHE A 155 2.19 22.34 5.51
N VAL A 156 2.60 21.08 5.40
CA VAL A 156 1.72 20.02 4.90
C VAL A 156 0.59 19.74 5.91
N TYR A 157 0.92 19.51 7.18
CA TYR A 157 -0.08 19.14 8.18
C TYR A 157 -1.08 20.26 8.44
N ASP A 158 -0.63 21.51 8.61
CA ASP A 158 -1.51 22.63 8.98
C ASP A 158 -2.39 23.10 7.82
N THR A 159 -1.99 22.86 6.57
CA THR A 159 -2.71 23.37 5.39
C THR A 159 -3.37 22.31 4.53
N GLN A 160 -2.94 21.05 4.61
CA GLN A 160 -3.41 19.97 3.75
C GLN A 160 -4.14 18.85 4.50
N TRP A 161 -4.11 18.83 5.83
CA TRP A 161 -5.10 18.08 6.59
C TRP A 161 -6.49 18.68 6.37
N ASP A 162 -7.46 17.84 6.06
CA ASP A 162 -8.84 18.26 5.82
C ASP A 162 -9.84 17.32 6.51
N ASP A 163 -10.80 17.88 7.25
CA ASP A 163 -11.87 17.13 7.90
C ASP A 163 -13.16 17.05 7.06
N GLU A 164 -13.27 17.81 5.95
CA GLU A 164 -14.48 17.87 5.13
C GLU A 164 -14.67 16.60 4.29
N PHE A 165 -13.60 16.13 3.63
CA PHE A 165 -13.62 14.88 2.87
C PHE A 165 -13.06 13.72 3.68
N ALA A 166 -13.74 12.56 3.63
CA ALA A 166 -13.36 11.33 4.34
C ALA A 166 -13.19 11.44 5.88
N GLY A 167 -13.66 12.54 6.49
CA GLY A 167 -13.63 12.77 7.94
C GLY A 167 -12.22 12.94 8.52
N GLY A 168 -11.27 13.42 7.71
CA GLY A 168 -9.87 13.62 8.10
C GLY A 168 -8.89 13.30 6.97
N GLY A 169 -7.60 13.32 7.29
CA GLY A 169 -6.52 12.91 6.41
C GLY A 169 -5.94 14.04 5.55
N ILE A 170 -4.72 13.81 5.09
CA ILE A 170 -3.92 14.75 4.31
C ILE A 170 -4.14 14.49 2.82
N TRP A 171 -4.39 15.55 2.05
CA TRP A 171 -4.46 15.51 0.59
C TRP A 171 -3.13 15.10 -0.02
N TRP A 172 -3.18 14.31 -1.09
CA TRP A 172 -1.97 13.94 -1.83
C TRP A 172 -1.29 15.14 -2.48
N LEU A 173 -2.07 16.00 -3.13
CA LEU A 173 -1.57 17.21 -3.78
C LEU A 173 -2.05 18.47 -3.04
N ASN A 174 -1.22 19.51 -2.99
CA ASN A 174 -1.63 20.84 -2.54
C ASN A 174 -2.21 21.72 -3.67
N SER A 175 -2.08 21.30 -4.93
CA SER A 175 -2.66 21.99 -6.08
C SER A 175 -4.11 21.58 -6.36
N GLU A 176 -4.44 20.30 -6.16
CA GLU A 176 -5.76 19.72 -6.45
C GLU A 176 -6.16 18.71 -5.36
N HIS A 177 -7.38 18.82 -4.84
CA HIS A 177 -7.88 18.01 -3.72
C HIS A 177 -8.81 16.89 -4.21
N THR A 178 -8.25 15.95 -4.96
CA THR A 178 -9.01 14.84 -5.59
C THR A 178 -8.83 13.50 -4.87
N THR A 179 -7.75 13.32 -4.10
CA THR A 179 -7.45 12.05 -3.42
C THR A 179 -6.57 12.22 -2.17
N LYS A 180 -6.79 11.38 -1.16
CA LYS A 180 -5.99 11.25 0.07
C LYS A 180 -5.31 9.87 0.07
N ASN A 181 -3.99 9.82 0.21
CA ASN A 181 -3.20 8.61 -0.06
C ASN A 181 -2.43 8.13 1.17
N SER A 182 -2.17 6.83 1.22
CA SER A 182 -1.29 6.20 2.22
C SER A 182 0.14 6.72 2.14
N CYS A 183 0.64 6.98 0.92
CA CYS A 183 2.00 7.47 0.63
C CYS A 183 2.30 8.89 1.16
N ILE A 184 1.29 9.63 1.63
CA ILE A 184 1.49 10.89 2.37
C ILE A 184 1.14 10.72 3.85
N ASN A 185 0.03 10.05 4.16
CA ASN A 185 -0.48 10.03 5.54
C ASN A 185 0.42 9.22 6.48
N PHE A 186 0.87 8.02 6.11
CA PHE A 186 1.71 7.23 7.01
C PHE A 186 3.14 7.79 7.15
N PRO A 187 3.80 8.29 6.08
CA PRO A 187 5.03 9.07 6.23
C PRO A 187 4.88 10.31 7.12
N ALA A 188 3.75 11.02 7.03
CA ALA A 188 3.49 12.15 7.92
C ALA A 188 3.38 11.72 9.39
N ALA A 189 2.72 10.59 9.69
CA ALA A 189 2.70 10.04 11.04
C ALA A 189 4.12 9.66 11.52
N GLN A 190 4.96 9.08 10.66
CA GLN A 190 6.36 8.77 11.00
C GLN A 190 7.20 10.03 11.24
N ALA A 191 7.10 11.03 10.36
CA ALA A 191 7.78 12.31 10.51
C ALA A 191 7.39 12.98 11.83
N ALA A 192 6.10 12.96 12.19
CA ALA A 192 5.60 13.47 13.46
C ALA A 192 6.19 12.73 14.67
N VAL A 193 6.35 11.39 14.61
CA VAL A 193 7.04 10.63 15.67
C VAL A 193 8.51 11.05 15.79
N TYR A 194 9.24 11.20 14.68
CA TYR A 194 10.62 11.70 14.72
C TYR A 194 10.69 13.09 15.34
N MET A 195 9.80 14.00 14.95
CA MET A 195 9.72 15.36 15.48
C MET A 195 9.39 15.37 16.98
N TYR A 196 8.48 14.54 17.45
CA TYR A 196 8.19 14.38 18.87
C TYR A 196 9.42 13.89 19.64
N ASN A 197 10.08 12.84 19.15
CA ASN A 197 11.28 12.30 19.79
C ASN A 197 12.40 13.33 19.90
N ILE A 198 12.54 14.23 18.92
CA ILE A 198 13.54 15.30 18.92
C ILE A 198 13.16 16.46 19.86
N THR A 199 11.91 16.91 19.80
CA THR A 199 11.48 18.19 20.41
C THR A 199 10.80 18.03 21.76
N GLN A 200 10.24 16.85 22.03
CA GLN A 200 9.32 16.58 23.14
C GLN A 200 8.09 17.51 23.15
N ASP A 201 7.70 18.04 21.98
CA ASP A 201 6.51 18.87 21.80
C ASP A 201 5.30 17.99 21.48
N GLU A 202 4.35 17.93 22.42
CA GLU A 202 3.12 17.12 22.34
C GLU A 202 2.29 17.40 21.07
N HIS A 203 2.43 18.58 20.45
CA HIS A 203 1.78 18.86 19.17
C HIS A 203 2.08 17.79 18.10
N TYR A 204 3.33 17.32 18.04
CA TYR A 204 3.73 16.31 17.07
C TYR A 204 3.24 14.91 17.44
N LEU A 205 3.19 14.57 18.74
CA LEU A 205 2.60 13.29 19.17
C LEU A 205 1.10 13.25 18.87
N ASP A 206 0.38 14.34 19.17
CA ASP A 206 -1.04 14.49 18.86
C ASP A 206 -1.30 14.36 17.34
N ALA A 207 -0.44 14.98 16.51
CA ALA A 207 -0.52 14.85 15.06
C ALA A 207 -0.27 13.40 14.61
N ALA A 208 0.78 12.73 15.11
CA ALA A 208 1.10 11.34 14.77
C ALA A 208 -0.08 10.40 15.09
N VAL A 209 -0.65 10.51 16.29
CA VAL A 209 -1.80 9.71 16.71
C VAL A 209 -3.01 10.00 15.82
N ARG A 210 -3.32 11.27 15.55
CA ARG A 210 -4.47 11.65 14.72
C ARG A 210 -4.36 11.09 13.30
N ILE A 211 -3.20 11.24 12.67
CA ILE A 211 -2.97 10.79 11.30
C ILE A 211 -3.02 9.27 11.22
N PHE A 212 -2.32 8.58 12.12
CA PHE A 212 -2.28 7.12 12.13
C PHE A 212 -3.65 6.50 12.38
N SER A 213 -4.39 6.97 13.40
CA SER A 213 -5.73 6.47 13.69
C SER A 213 -6.66 6.65 12.48
N TRP A 214 -6.68 7.83 11.86
CA TRP A 214 -7.48 8.09 10.67
C TRP A 214 -7.10 7.14 9.52
N GLY A 215 -5.80 7.00 9.25
CA GLY A 215 -5.28 6.12 8.21
C GLY A 215 -5.64 4.66 8.46
N LYS A 216 -5.50 4.18 9.70
CA LYS A 216 -5.94 2.83 10.09
C LYS A 216 -7.43 2.63 9.81
N THR A 217 -8.27 3.61 10.12
CA THR A 217 -9.74 3.50 9.92
C THR A 217 -10.16 3.63 8.46
N ARG A 218 -9.48 4.45 7.66
CA ARG A 218 -9.92 4.83 6.31
C ARG A 218 -9.11 4.18 5.18
N LEU A 219 -7.82 3.94 5.41
CA LEU A 219 -6.85 3.40 4.47
C LEU A 219 -6.38 1.99 4.84
N SER A 220 -7.09 1.29 5.73
CA SER A 220 -6.86 -0.14 5.98
C SER A 220 -8.16 -0.93 6.06
N ASN A 221 -8.06 -2.25 5.97
CA ASN A 221 -9.16 -3.16 6.26
C ASN A 221 -9.22 -3.61 7.74
N GLY A 222 -8.38 -3.05 8.62
CA GLY A 222 -8.26 -3.44 10.04
C GLY A 222 -7.49 -4.75 10.31
N ASN A 223 -7.18 -5.53 9.26
CA ASN A 223 -6.53 -6.84 9.34
C ASN A 223 -5.16 -6.86 8.62
N GLY A 224 -4.50 -5.71 8.55
CA GLY A 224 -3.14 -5.57 8.05
C GLY A 224 -2.99 -5.26 6.55
N LEU A 225 -4.07 -5.24 5.76
CA LEU A 225 -4.03 -4.73 4.38
C LEU A 225 -4.19 -3.22 4.39
N ILE A 226 -3.23 -2.50 3.81
CA ILE A 226 -3.24 -1.05 3.66
C ILE A 226 -3.62 -0.70 2.21
N TYR A 227 -4.70 0.05 2.03
CA TYR A 227 -5.14 0.56 0.73
C TYR A 227 -4.19 1.63 0.21
N ASP A 228 -4.20 1.87 -1.10
CA ASP A 228 -3.35 2.91 -1.69
C ASP A 228 -3.88 4.31 -1.39
N ARG A 229 -5.18 4.55 -1.66
CA ARG A 229 -5.79 5.89 -1.53
C ARG A 229 -7.31 5.88 -1.46
N ILE A 230 -7.87 7.06 -1.22
CA ILE A 230 -9.31 7.34 -1.32
C ILE A 230 -9.50 8.50 -2.29
N GLU A 231 -10.27 8.28 -3.35
CA GLU A 231 -10.62 9.28 -4.36
C GLU A 231 -11.99 9.89 -4.09
N VAL A 232 -12.13 11.20 -4.31
CA VAL A 232 -13.41 11.91 -4.13
C VAL A 232 -14.53 11.32 -4.99
N ALA A 233 -14.20 10.93 -6.23
CA ALA A 233 -15.18 10.42 -7.19
C ALA A 233 -15.47 8.92 -7.05
N SER A 234 -14.55 8.15 -6.49
CA SER A 234 -14.55 6.68 -6.61
C SER A 234 -14.28 5.92 -5.30
N GLY A 235 -14.14 6.62 -4.18
CA GLY A 235 -13.90 6.01 -2.87
C GLY A 235 -12.53 5.35 -2.76
N VAL A 236 -12.42 4.32 -1.92
CA VAL A 236 -11.17 3.57 -1.69
C VAL A 236 -10.69 2.90 -2.98
N GLN A 237 -9.42 3.12 -3.34
CA GLN A 237 -8.78 2.58 -4.54
C GLN A 237 -7.42 1.95 -4.20
N GLY A 238 -7.02 0.97 -5.01
CA GLY A 238 -5.72 0.30 -4.94
C GLY A 238 -5.59 -0.74 -3.81
N GLY A 239 -4.79 -1.77 -4.07
CA GLY A 239 -4.44 -2.82 -3.10
C GLY A 239 -3.17 -2.49 -2.31
N ALA A 240 -2.74 -3.42 -1.45
CA ALA A 240 -1.50 -3.30 -0.69
C ALA A 240 -0.27 -3.21 -1.58
N THR A 241 0.66 -2.35 -1.17
CA THR A 241 1.96 -2.14 -1.78
C THR A 241 3.05 -2.06 -0.72
N HIS A 242 4.28 -2.49 -1.03
CA HIS A 242 5.31 -2.68 -0.01
C HIS A 242 5.59 -1.40 0.78
N TYR A 243 5.69 -0.26 0.11
CA TYR A 243 5.98 1.02 0.77
C TYR A 243 4.85 1.54 1.68
N ASN A 244 3.57 1.33 1.29
CA ASN A 244 2.43 1.69 2.13
C ASN A 244 2.33 0.76 3.36
N GLN A 245 2.58 -0.54 3.20
CA GLN A 245 2.70 -1.46 4.34
C GLN A 245 3.87 -1.04 5.25
N GLY A 246 5.02 -0.72 4.68
CA GLY A 246 6.22 -0.33 5.40
C GLY A 246 6.00 0.92 6.26
N THR A 247 5.50 2.00 5.67
CA THR A 247 5.27 3.25 6.40
C THR A 247 4.20 3.12 7.48
N TYR A 248 3.15 2.33 7.24
CA TYR A 248 2.17 1.97 8.27
C TYR A 248 2.84 1.24 9.45
N ILE A 249 3.64 0.20 9.16
CA ILE A 249 4.39 -0.57 10.17
C ILE A 249 5.31 0.36 10.96
N GLY A 250 6.07 1.21 10.27
CA GLY A 250 7.02 2.12 10.92
C GLY A 250 6.35 3.20 11.78
N ALA A 251 5.23 3.76 11.34
CA ALA A 251 4.43 4.69 12.14
C ALA A 251 3.88 4.01 13.40
N ALA A 252 3.36 2.78 13.24
CA ALA A 252 2.83 1.99 14.33
C ALA A 252 3.91 1.64 15.37
N VAL A 253 5.08 1.15 14.93
CA VAL A 253 6.23 0.89 15.83
C VAL A 253 6.69 2.17 16.52
N GLY A 254 6.78 3.29 15.79
CA GLY A 254 7.14 4.58 16.35
C GLY A 254 6.18 5.06 17.45
N LEU A 255 4.86 4.92 17.22
CA LEU A 255 3.83 5.23 18.20
C LEU A 255 3.86 4.28 19.41
N TYR A 256 4.09 2.99 19.18
CA TYR A 256 4.30 2.01 20.27
C TYR A 256 5.47 2.46 21.17
N GLN A 257 6.61 2.82 20.59
CA GLN A 257 7.78 3.27 21.34
C GLN A 257 7.54 4.61 22.08
N ALA A 258 6.83 5.55 21.45
CA ALA A 258 6.55 6.86 22.04
C ALA A 258 5.50 6.81 23.17
N THR A 259 4.53 5.88 23.09
CA THR A 259 3.37 5.84 24.00
C THR A 259 3.36 4.65 24.96
N GLY A 260 4.08 3.58 24.66
CA GLY A 260 4.03 2.30 25.39
C GLY A 260 2.75 1.49 25.19
N ILE A 261 1.90 1.86 24.21
CA ILE A 261 0.59 1.22 23.99
C ILE A 261 0.74 0.03 23.04
N ALA A 262 0.56 -1.18 23.57
CA ALA A 262 0.77 -2.45 22.86
C ALA A 262 -0.07 -2.61 21.57
N ALA A 263 -1.25 -1.99 21.49
CA ALA A 263 -2.12 -2.06 20.31
C ALA A 263 -1.43 -1.59 19.01
N TYR A 264 -0.53 -0.61 19.10
CA TYR A 264 0.23 -0.17 17.91
C TYR A 264 1.24 -1.23 17.45
N LEU A 265 1.82 -2.00 18.36
CA LEU A 265 2.68 -3.12 18.00
C LEU A 265 1.86 -4.24 17.34
N ASP A 266 0.66 -4.53 17.87
CA ASP A 266 -0.28 -5.48 17.26
C ASP A 266 -0.67 -5.07 15.82
N ASP A 267 -0.88 -3.77 15.59
CA ASP A 267 -1.15 -3.23 14.26
C ASP A 267 0.02 -3.46 13.30
N ALA A 268 1.25 -3.22 13.76
CA ALA A 268 2.45 -3.48 12.99
C ALA A 268 2.59 -4.98 12.64
N VAL A 269 2.36 -5.87 13.61
CA VAL A 269 2.40 -7.33 13.43
C VAL A 269 1.33 -7.80 12.44
N LYS A 270 0.11 -7.27 12.49
CA LYS A 270 -0.94 -7.59 11.50
C LYS A 270 -0.54 -7.18 10.09
N ALA A 271 0.01 -5.97 9.92
CA ALA A 271 0.46 -5.50 8.62
C ALA A 271 1.65 -6.30 8.08
N ALA A 272 2.62 -6.64 8.94
CA ALA A 272 3.74 -7.51 8.58
C ALA A 272 3.26 -8.93 8.23
N SER A 273 2.32 -9.49 8.98
CA SER A 273 1.68 -10.77 8.68
C SER A 273 0.96 -10.73 7.34
N HIS A 274 0.25 -9.65 7.01
CA HIS A 274 -0.36 -9.51 5.69
C HIS A 274 0.69 -9.54 4.59
N THR A 275 1.77 -8.77 4.74
CA THR A 275 2.91 -8.75 3.81
C THR A 275 3.53 -10.14 3.63
N MET A 276 3.87 -10.84 4.71
CA MET A 276 4.45 -12.19 4.67
C MET A 276 3.58 -13.23 3.99
N ASN A 277 2.25 -13.09 4.07
CA ASN A 277 1.33 -14.11 3.58
C ASN A 277 0.73 -13.81 2.20
N HIS A 278 0.71 -12.54 1.77
CA HIS A 278 -0.01 -12.12 0.57
C HIS A 278 0.84 -11.32 -0.43
N MET A 279 1.99 -10.82 -0.01
CA MET A 279 2.88 -10.00 -0.84
C MET A 279 4.18 -10.72 -1.19
N VAL A 280 4.10 -12.04 -1.25
CA VAL A 280 5.21 -12.94 -1.49
C VAL A 280 4.87 -13.97 -2.55
N ASP A 281 5.87 -14.47 -3.26
CA ASP A 281 5.73 -15.61 -4.15
C ASP A 281 5.45 -16.92 -3.39
N ALA A 282 5.30 -18.03 -4.12
CA ALA A 282 5.00 -19.34 -3.55
C ALA A 282 6.07 -19.87 -2.56
N ASN A 283 7.24 -19.22 -2.49
CA ASN A 283 8.33 -19.54 -1.57
C ASN A 283 8.49 -18.55 -0.42
N GLY A 284 7.60 -17.56 -0.31
CA GLY A 284 7.71 -16.54 0.72
C GLY A 284 8.66 -15.39 0.36
N LEU A 285 9.13 -15.29 -0.89
CA LEU A 285 9.98 -14.18 -1.31
C LEU A 285 9.13 -12.98 -1.71
N LEU A 286 9.46 -11.78 -1.22
CA LEU A 286 8.74 -10.55 -1.54
C LEU A 286 8.65 -10.30 -3.05
N TYR A 287 7.46 -9.90 -3.51
CA TYR A 287 7.22 -9.65 -4.92
C TYR A 287 8.08 -8.51 -5.49
N TYR A 288 8.21 -8.50 -6.82
CA TYR A 288 8.66 -7.33 -7.55
C TYR A 288 7.43 -6.54 -8.03
N GLU A 289 7.30 -5.29 -7.57
CA GLU A 289 6.14 -4.43 -7.89
C GLU A 289 6.34 -3.55 -9.13
N GLY A 290 7.40 -3.82 -9.91
CA GLY A 290 7.50 -3.30 -11.27
C GLY A 290 6.31 -3.78 -12.11
N PRO A 291 5.94 -3.03 -13.16
CA PRO A 291 6.77 -2.09 -13.90
C PRO A 291 6.59 -0.62 -13.45
N ASN A 292 5.71 -0.36 -12.48
CA ASN A 292 5.49 0.98 -11.98
C ASN A 292 6.82 1.52 -11.41
N GLY A 293 7.23 2.69 -11.92
CA GLY A 293 8.53 3.29 -11.62
C GLY A 293 8.71 3.63 -10.14
N ASP A 294 7.62 3.94 -9.45
CA ASP A 294 7.61 4.29 -8.04
C ASP A 294 7.60 3.05 -7.14
N LEU A 295 6.83 2.01 -7.53
CA LEU A 295 6.68 0.79 -6.72
C LEU A 295 7.87 -0.17 -6.82
N LYS A 296 8.59 -0.20 -7.94
CA LYS A 296 9.68 -1.19 -8.17
C LYS A 296 10.78 -1.20 -7.10
N GLY A 297 11.04 -0.06 -6.45
CA GLY A 297 11.98 0.07 -5.33
C GLY A 297 11.33 0.12 -3.95
N GLY A 298 10.00 -0.05 -3.86
CA GLY A 298 9.22 0.05 -2.62
C GLY A 298 9.65 -0.93 -1.51
N LYS A 299 10.35 -2.01 -1.85
CA LYS A 299 11.01 -2.90 -0.88
C LYS A 299 12.03 -2.15 -0.01
N THR A 300 12.65 -1.08 -0.48
CA THR A 300 13.55 -0.24 0.31
C THR A 300 12.83 0.30 1.55
N ILE A 301 11.71 0.99 1.35
CA ILE A 301 10.89 1.53 2.45
C ILE A 301 10.35 0.40 3.34
N LEU A 302 9.89 -0.70 2.74
CA LEU A 302 9.39 -1.83 3.51
C LEU A 302 10.45 -2.41 4.44
N MET A 303 11.62 -2.76 3.92
CA MET A 303 12.69 -3.41 4.70
C MET A 303 13.16 -2.53 5.84
N ARG A 304 13.32 -1.21 5.62
CA ARG A 304 13.64 -0.24 6.67
C ARG A 304 12.69 -0.36 7.87
N ASN A 305 11.39 -0.34 7.58
CA ASN A 305 10.36 -0.35 8.60
C ASN A 305 10.13 -1.73 9.23
N LEU A 306 10.30 -2.82 8.47
CA LEU A 306 10.34 -4.17 9.03
C LEU A 306 11.54 -4.35 9.98
N GLY A 307 12.68 -3.71 9.69
CA GLY A 307 13.82 -3.65 10.61
C GLY A 307 13.50 -2.92 11.93
N PHE A 308 12.63 -1.90 11.91
CA PHE A 308 12.13 -1.29 13.15
C PHE A 308 11.24 -2.25 13.94
N LEU A 309 10.36 -2.98 13.25
CA LEU A 309 9.50 -3.99 13.89
C LEU A 309 10.32 -5.13 14.49
N GLN A 310 11.29 -5.68 13.75
CA GLN A 310 12.20 -6.72 14.23
C GLN A 310 12.89 -6.29 15.54
N LYS A 311 13.46 -5.07 15.56
CA LYS A 311 14.10 -4.53 16.77
C LYS A 311 13.13 -4.35 17.94
N ALA A 312 11.88 -3.97 17.67
CA ALA A 312 10.87 -3.80 18.71
C ALA A 312 10.45 -5.15 19.32
N LEU A 313 10.24 -6.18 18.48
CA LEU A 313 9.90 -7.53 18.93
C LEU A 313 11.04 -8.16 19.73
N ASN A 314 12.28 -8.10 19.22
CA ASN A 314 13.45 -8.70 19.88
C ASN A 314 13.79 -8.02 21.23
N ALA A 315 13.30 -6.80 21.46
CA ALA A 315 13.43 -6.11 22.74
C ALA A 315 12.39 -6.58 23.79
N GLU A 316 11.25 -7.15 23.37
CA GLU A 316 10.19 -7.71 24.23
C GLU A 316 10.42 -9.19 24.55
N ALA A 317 11.58 -9.56 25.13
CA ALA A 317 11.87 -10.96 25.44
C ALA A 317 10.75 -11.64 26.27
N GLY A 318 10.09 -12.67 25.69
CA GLY A 318 8.93 -13.36 26.27
C GLY A 318 7.60 -12.61 26.13
N GLY A 319 7.48 -11.72 25.13
CA GLY A 319 6.31 -10.94 24.80
C GLY A 319 5.17 -11.75 24.16
N THR A 320 4.07 -11.07 23.84
CA THR A 320 2.85 -11.71 23.30
C THR A 320 3.00 -12.27 21.89
N HIS A 321 4.02 -11.84 21.15
CA HIS A 321 4.26 -12.15 19.74
C HIS A 321 5.44 -13.11 19.50
N GLU A 322 5.95 -13.80 20.54
CA GLU A 322 7.13 -14.68 20.45
C GLU A 322 7.06 -15.69 19.29
N ALA A 323 5.89 -16.30 19.04
CA ALA A 323 5.72 -17.24 17.94
C ALA A 323 5.80 -16.58 16.55
N PHE A 324 5.35 -15.33 16.43
CA PHE A 324 5.47 -14.55 15.19
C PHE A 324 6.90 -14.06 14.99
N GLU A 325 7.57 -13.61 16.05
CA GLU A 325 8.96 -13.14 16.03
C GLU A 325 9.91 -14.16 15.40
N GLU A 326 9.85 -15.43 15.83
CA GLU A 326 10.72 -16.49 15.27
C GLU A 326 10.50 -16.71 13.76
N GLU A 327 9.24 -16.72 13.31
CA GLU A 327 8.89 -16.88 11.89
C GLU A 327 9.29 -15.65 11.07
N PHE A 328 9.07 -14.47 11.63
CA PHE A 328 9.38 -13.19 11.02
C PHE A 328 10.88 -12.99 10.83
N ASP A 329 11.69 -13.30 11.84
CA ASP A 329 13.15 -13.20 11.77
C ASP A 329 13.72 -14.13 10.69
N TYR A 330 13.26 -15.38 10.66
CA TYR A 330 13.68 -16.33 9.62
C TYR A 330 13.28 -15.84 8.23
N TRP A 331 12.05 -15.33 8.07
CA TRP A 331 11.54 -14.84 6.79
C TRP A 331 12.30 -13.59 6.29
N LEU A 332 12.63 -12.65 7.18
CA LEU A 332 13.45 -11.48 6.83
C LEU A 332 14.85 -11.89 6.38
N ALA A 333 15.50 -12.78 7.11
CA ALA A 333 16.82 -13.30 6.77
C ALA A 333 16.79 -14.05 5.43
N PHE A 334 15.76 -14.89 5.18
CA PHE A 334 15.55 -15.57 3.90
C PHE A 334 15.45 -14.59 2.73
N ASN A 335 14.66 -13.52 2.87
CA ASN A 335 14.50 -12.51 1.83
C ASN A 335 15.82 -11.77 1.55
N ALA A 336 16.53 -11.35 2.59
CA ALA A 336 17.81 -10.65 2.46
C ALA A 336 18.90 -11.54 1.84
N GLU A 337 19.00 -12.79 2.27
CA GLU A 337 19.96 -13.75 1.71
C GLU A 337 19.63 -14.13 0.26
N MET A 338 18.35 -14.36 -0.06
CA MET A 338 17.94 -14.65 -1.43
C MET A 338 18.34 -13.51 -2.36
N ALA A 339 18.00 -12.27 -1.99
CA ALA A 339 18.39 -11.08 -2.74
C ALA A 339 19.92 -11.01 -2.94
N TRP A 340 20.70 -11.18 -1.87
CA TRP A 340 22.16 -11.08 -1.94
C TRP A 340 22.82 -12.22 -2.74
N SER A 341 22.19 -13.40 -2.77
CA SER A 341 22.62 -14.54 -3.59
C SER A 341 22.56 -14.24 -5.09
N HIS A 342 21.73 -13.27 -5.50
CA HIS A 342 21.53 -12.86 -6.89
C HIS A 342 22.34 -11.63 -7.32
N ARG A 343 23.26 -11.13 -6.49
CA ARG A 343 24.11 -10.01 -6.88
C ARG A 343 24.94 -10.31 -8.12
N ASN A 344 25.15 -9.32 -8.97
CA ASN A 344 26.04 -9.44 -10.12
C ASN A 344 27.52 -9.35 -9.70
N ALA A 345 28.44 -9.41 -10.67
CA ALA A 345 29.88 -9.31 -10.42
C ALA A 345 30.34 -7.96 -9.84
N ALA A 346 29.51 -6.91 -9.91
CA ALA A 346 29.74 -5.60 -9.30
C ALA A 346 29.04 -5.47 -7.93
N ASN A 347 28.52 -6.57 -7.37
CA ASN A 347 27.74 -6.61 -6.13
C ASN A 347 26.45 -5.78 -6.15
N ILE A 348 25.87 -5.55 -7.34
CA ILE A 348 24.55 -4.93 -7.49
C ILE A 348 23.49 -6.03 -7.61
N VAL A 349 22.41 -5.89 -6.86
CA VAL A 349 21.22 -6.74 -6.91
C VAL A 349 20.10 -5.93 -7.56
N ASP A 350 19.40 -6.50 -8.55
CA ASP A 350 18.19 -5.88 -9.11
C ASP A 350 17.00 -6.08 -8.15
N GLY A 351 15.99 -5.21 -8.23
CA GLY A 351 14.80 -5.28 -7.38
C GLY A 351 13.96 -6.53 -7.58
N ASN A 352 14.12 -7.27 -8.69
CA ASN A 352 13.55 -8.61 -8.82
C ASN A 352 14.38 -9.66 -8.07
N TRP A 353 14.18 -9.76 -6.75
CA TRP A 353 14.92 -10.72 -5.91
C TRP A 353 14.67 -12.19 -6.24
N ALA A 354 13.67 -12.52 -7.06
CA ALA A 354 13.46 -13.90 -7.51
C ALA A 354 14.52 -14.33 -8.54
N GLY A 355 15.18 -13.36 -9.19
CA GLY A 355 16.06 -13.60 -10.31
C GLY A 355 17.34 -12.78 -10.30
N GLN A 356 18.33 -13.30 -11.01
CA GLN A 356 19.57 -12.59 -11.26
C GLN A 356 19.58 -12.07 -12.70
N LEU A 357 19.53 -10.74 -12.84
CA LEU A 357 19.92 -10.08 -14.08
C LEU A 357 21.45 -10.08 -14.18
N LEU A 358 22.01 -10.77 -15.17
CA LEU A 358 23.47 -10.92 -15.31
C LEU A 358 24.14 -9.73 -16.00
N ALA A 359 23.43 -9.09 -16.94
CA ALA A 359 23.90 -7.96 -17.71
C ALA A 359 22.71 -7.16 -18.23
N GLY A 360 22.85 -5.83 -18.28
CA GLY A 360 21.79 -4.91 -18.67
C GLY A 360 21.99 -3.54 -18.04
N THR A 361 20.89 -2.78 -17.98
CA THR A 361 20.83 -1.52 -17.22
C THR A 361 20.30 -1.84 -15.83
N TYR A 362 20.97 -1.35 -14.78
CA TYR A 362 20.48 -1.40 -13.40
C TYR A 362 19.96 -0.04 -12.99
N GLU A 363 18.92 -0.01 -12.17
CA GLU A 363 18.30 1.22 -11.69
C GLU A 363 18.55 1.40 -10.19
N SER A 364 18.87 2.63 -9.77
CA SER A 364 19.24 2.89 -8.37
C SER A 364 18.07 2.58 -7.42
N TRP A 365 16.84 2.95 -7.78
CA TRP A 365 15.67 2.68 -6.94
C TRP A 365 15.32 1.18 -6.84
N SER A 366 15.37 0.45 -7.95
CA SER A 366 15.16 -1.01 -7.95
C SER A 366 16.23 -1.71 -7.08
N SER A 367 17.47 -1.25 -7.17
CA SER A 367 18.63 -1.88 -6.52
C SER A 367 18.79 -1.54 -5.03
N SER A 368 18.18 -0.46 -4.54
CA SER A 368 18.36 0.02 -3.16
C SER A 368 17.75 -0.94 -2.13
N GLY A 369 16.72 -1.70 -2.49
CA GLY A 369 16.04 -2.60 -1.55
C GLY A 369 16.99 -3.64 -0.93
N ALA A 370 17.91 -4.21 -1.71
CA ALA A 370 18.85 -5.21 -1.21
C ALA A 370 19.91 -4.58 -0.29
N VAL A 371 20.34 -3.35 -0.60
CA VAL A 371 21.27 -2.59 0.25
C VAL A 371 20.61 -2.32 1.61
N GLU A 372 19.36 -1.86 1.59
CA GLU A 372 18.59 -1.61 2.81
C GLU A 372 18.39 -2.90 3.62
N ALA A 373 17.97 -4.01 2.98
CA ALA A 373 17.76 -5.29 3.64
C ALA A 373 19.01 -5.75 4.43
N LEU A 374 20.18 -5.74 3.80
CA LEU A 374 21.45 -6.11 4.45
C LEU A 374 21.85 -5.14 5.58
N THR A 375 21.39 -3.90 5.48
CA THR A 375 21.72 -2.83 6.43
C THR A 375 20.90 -2.95 7.72
N VAL A 376 19.61 -3.27 7.61
CA VAL A 376 18.66 -3.19 8.74
C VAL A 376 18.26 -4.53 9.34
N VAL A 377 18.33 -5.63 8.58
CA VAL A 377 17.94 -6.98 9.03
C VAL A 377 19.07 -7.63 9.82
N GLU A 378 18.72 -8.32 10.90
CA GLU A 378 19.67 -9.17 11.63
C GLU A 378 19.96 -10.46 10.85
N PRO A 379 21.24 -10.80 10.59
CA PRO A 379 21.60 -12.00 9.85
C PRO A 379 21.31 -13.28 10.66
N MET A 380 20.74 -14.28 10.00
CA MET A 380 20.45 -15.61 10.56
C MET A 380 20.67 -16.65 9.46
N ASP A 381 21.23 -17.83 9.78
CA ASP A 381 21.39 -18.90 8.79
C ASP A 381 20.03 -19.40 8.27
N VAL A 382 19.79 -19.26 6.96
CA VAL A 382 18.57 -19.78 6.32
C VAL A 382 18.83 -20.81 5.22
N GLU A 383 17.76 -21.46 4.76
CA GLU A 383 17.79 -22.33 3.60
C GLU A 383 17.26 -21.60 2.36
N LEU A 384 18.10 -21.47 1.33
CA LEU A 384 17.69 -20.87 0.06
C LEU A 384 16.99 -21.89 -0.83
N GLN A 385 15.74 -21.62 -1.17
CA GLN A 385 14.95 -22.43 -2.10
C GLN A 385 14.27 -21.54 -3.14
N TYR A 386 14.21 -22.01 -4.40
CA TYR A 386 13.45 -21.36 -5.48
C TYR A 386 12.05 -21.95 -5.62
N ALA A 387 11.09 -21.09 -5.98
CA ALA A 387 9.70 -21.51 -6.12
C ALA A 387 9.54 -22.61 -7.15
N VAL A 388 8.86 -23.69 -6.75
CA VAL A 388 8.43 -24.75 -7.65
C VAL A 388 7.29 -24.21 -8.49
N LYS A 389 7.48 -24.21 -9.82
CA LYS A 389 6.50 -23.70 -10.78
C LYS A 389 5.77 -24.87 -11.41
N ASN A 390 4.45 -24.86 -11.42
CA ASN A 390 3.69 -25.85 -12.18
C ASN A 390 3.80 -25.51 -13.68
N ALA A 391 4.33 -26.43 -14.48
CA ALA A 391 4.53 -26.24 -15.92
C ALA A 391 3.22 -25.94 -16.66
N HIS A 392 2.10 -26.46 -16.17
CA HIS A 392 0.77 -26.31 -16.78
C HIS A 392 0.02 -25.06 -16.35
N SER A 393 0.52 -24.36 -15.32
CA SER A 393 0.03 -23.05 -14.93
C SER A 393 0.69 -21.96 -15.76
N ARG A 394 0.07 -20.77 -15.80
CA ARG A 394 0.71 -19.57 -16.33
C ARG A 394 1.99 -19.29 -15.52
N ILE A 395 3.11 -19.17 -16.22
CA ILE A 395 4.38 -18.71 -15.66
C ILE A 395 4.67 -17.34 -16.26
N GLU A 396 4.70 -16.32 -15.40
CA GLU A 396 5.06 -14.96 -15.80
C GLU A 396 6.52 -14.93 -16.30
N ALA A 397 6.77 -14.22 -17.41
CA ALA A 397 8.10 -14.19 -18.00
C ALA A 397 9.09 -13.39 -17.12
N GLU A 398 8.58 -12.42 -16.38
CA GLU A 398 9.31 -11.68 -15.36
C GLU A 398 9.75 -12.52 -14.16
N ALA A 399 9.13 -13.69 -13.91
CA ALA A 399 9.49 -14.59 -12.82
C ALA A 399 10.71 -15.48 -13.17
N TYR A 400 11.61 -14.96 -14.02
CA TYR A 400 12.87 -15.61 -14.37
C TYR A 400 13.78 -15.68 -13.14
N ASN A 401 14.56 -16.75 -13.04
CA ASN A 401 15.57 -16.90 -12.00
C ASN A 401 16.97 -16.49 -12.48
N ILE A 402 17.24 -16.59 -13.79
CA ILE A 402 18.50 -16.09 -14.41
C ILE A 402 18.16 -15.48 -15.77
N GLY A 403 18.65 -14.27 -16.05
CA GLY A 403 18.34 -13.54 -17.28
C GLY A 403 19.50 -12.70 -17.81
N THR A 404 19.49 -12.39 -19.10
CA THR A 404 20.47 -11.49 -19.73
C THR A 404 19.87 -10.60 -20.81
N GLY A 405 20.23 -9.31 -20.78
CA GLY A 405 20.11 -8.37 -21.89
C GLY A 405 18.74 -7.77 -22.16
N PHE A 406 17.66 -8.32 -21.61
CA PHE A 406 16.31 -7.74 -21.70
C PHE A 406 16.07 -6.71 -20.58
N VAL A 407 14.98 -5.96 -20.71
CA VAL A 407 14.49 -5.04 -19.68
C VAL A 407 13.14 -5.52 -19.16
N MET A 408 12.86 -5.18 -17.91
CA MET A 408 11.56 -5.37 -17.27
C MET A 408 10.71 -4.13 -17.54
N GLU A 409 9.57 -4.29 -18.19
CA GLU A 409 8.68 -3.17 -18.52
C GLU A 409 7.21 -3.56 -18.41
N GLY A 410 6.32 -2.56 -18.52
CA GLY A 410 4.89 -2.80 -18.44
C GLY A 410 4.27 -3.27 -19.73
N SER A 411 3.27 -4.12 -19.58
CA SER A 411 2.47 -4.68 -20.66
C SER A 411 1.15 -3.95 -20.81
N ALA A 412 0.68 -3.84 -22.05
CA ALA A 412 -0.70 -3.43 -22.33
C ALA A 412 -1.75 -4.44 -21.82
N ASP A 413 -1.35 -5.66 -21.47
CA ASP A 413 -2.21 -6.62 -20.75
C ASP A 413 -2.34 -6.29 -19.24
N GLY A 414 -1.70 -5.22 -18.76
CA GLY A 414 -1.79 -4.78 -17.36
C GLY A 414 -0.84 -5.51 -16.40
N THR A 415 0.16 -6.24 -16.93
CA THR A 415 1.18 -6.98 -16.15
C THR A 415 2.59 -6.48 -16.47
N SER A 416 3.61 -7.08 -15.87
CA SER A 416 4.99 -6.92 -16.34
C SER A 416 5.25 -7.81 -17.57
N GLN A 417 6.36 -7.54 -18.25
CA GLN A 417 6.85 -8.34 -19.38
C GLN A 417 8.37 -8.23 -19.53
N LEU A 418 8.95 -9.18 -20.26
CA LEU A 418 10.30 -9.05 -20.78
C LEU A 418 10.28 -8.26 -22.10
N GLY A 419 10.85 -7.06 -22.08
CA GLY A 419 10.98 -6.16 -23.21
C GLY A 419 12.40 -6.08 -23.76
N GLY A 420 12.55 -5.50 -24.95
CA GLY A 420 13.86 -5.26 -25.56
C GLY A 420 14.64 -6.54 -25.89
N ILE A 421 13.95 -7.67 -26.07
CA ILE A 421 14.58 -8.97 -26.36
C ILE A 421 15.31 -8.92 -27.72
N GLN A 422 16.59 -9.28 -27.69
CA GLN A 422 17.46 -9.37 -28.87
C GLN A 422 18.03 -10.79 -29.05
N PRO A 423 18.54 -11.13 -30.25
CA PRO A 423 19.18 -12.41 -30.50
C PRO A 423 20.32 -12.72 -29.52
N GLY A 424 20.28 -13.91 -28.93
CA GLY A 424 21.29 -14.37 -27.97
C GLY A 424 20.96 -14.08 -26.51
N HIS A 425 19.91 -13.30 -26.24
CA HIS A 425 19.35 -13.18 -24.89
C HIS A 425 18.67 -14.48 -24.46
N TYR A 426 18.51 -14.68 -23.16
CA TYR A 426 17.77 -15.83 -22.61
C TYR A 426 17.20 -15.52 -21.23
N ALA A 427 16.12 -16.21 -20.88
CA ALA A 427 15.56 -16.27 -19.53
C ALA A 427 15.46 -17.73 -19.07
N ALA A 428 15.87 -18.01 -17.83
CA ALA A 428 15.84 -19.34 -17.24
C ALA A 428 14.94 -19.37 -16.01
N TYR A 429 14.15 -20.43 -15.87
CA TYR A 429 13.15 -20.63 -14.82
C TYR A 429 13.46 -21.93 -14.10
N LYS A 430 13.81 -21.83 -12.81
CA LYS A 430 14.16 -22.98 -11.99
C LYS A 430 12.93 -23.73 -11.48
N ASN A 431 13.11 -25.02 -11.24
CA ASN A 431 12.14 -25.90 -10.58
C ASN A 431 10.76 -25.94 -11.28
N VAL A 432 10.73 -26.03 -12.61
CA VAL A 432 9.48 -26.19 -13.36
C VAL A 432 9.07 -27.66 -13.34
N ASN A 433 7.95 -27.95 -12.68
CA ASN A 433 7.40 -29.29 -12.48
C ASN A 433 6.33 -29.62 -13.53
N PHE A 434 6.64 -30.60 -14.37
CA PHE A 434 5.79 -31.13 -15.45
C PHE A 434 4.93 -32.32 -15.01
N GLY A 435 5.10 -32.81 -13.78
CA GLY A 435 4.40 -33.97 -13.25
C GLY A 435 4.67 -35.27 -14.01
N ASP A 436 3.89 -36.29 -13.70
CA ASP A 436 4.03 -37.63 -14.33
C ASP A 436 3.31 -37.73 -15.68
N GLY A 437 2.28 -36.90 -15.91
CA GLY A 437 1.53 -36.84 -17.18
C GLY A 437 2.31 -36.16 -18.30
N GLY A 438 3.23 -35.26 -17.92
CA GLY A 438 4.13 -34.56 -18.80
C GLY A 438 3.48 -33.49 -19.69
N ALA A 439 4.34 -32.71 -20.36
CA ALA A 439 3.94 -31.74 -21.36
C ALA A 439 4.31 -32.20 -22.77
N MET A 440 3.42 -31.91 -23.72
CA MET A 440 3.57 -32.18 -25.16
C MET A 440 3.54 -30.91 -26.00
N GLY A 441 3.24 -29.75 -25.41
CA GLY A 441 3.24 -28.47 -26.12
C GLY A 441 3.60 -27.29 -25.25
N PHE A 442 3.75 -26.14 -25.90
CA PHE A 442 4.19 -24.88 -25.31
C PHE A 442 3.39 -23.71 -25.91
N ILE A 443 2.98 -22.81 -25.03
CA ILE A 443 2.26 -21.57 -25.36
C ILE A 443 3.05 -20.42 -24.77
N ALA A 444 3.29 -19.37 -25.56
CA ALA A 444 3.80 -18.11 -25.03
C ALA A 444 2.97 -16.93 -25.54
N ARG A 445 2.60 -16.04 -24.63
CA ARG A 445 1.96 -14.77 -24.97
C ARG A 445 3.02 -13.72 -25.26
N ALA A 446 3.09 -13.29 -26.52
CA ALA A 446 4.11 -12.37 -27.00
C ALA A 446 3.55 -11.32 -27.96
N SER A 447 4.24 -10.20 -28.09
CA SER A 447 3.93 -9.13 -29.04
C SER A 447 5.15 -8.78 -29.87
N SER A 448 4.97 -8.40 -31.14
CA SER A 448 6.08 -7.97 -31.98
C SER A 448 5.64 -6.89 -32.95
N GLY A 449 6.37 -5.76 -32.93
CA GLY A 449 6.26 -4.72 -33.93
C GLY A 449 7.11 -4.97 -35.19
N THR A 450 7.85 -6.10 -35.24
CA THR A 450 8.75 -6.47 -36.34
C THR A 450 8.30 -7.78 -36.98
N GLY A 451 9.20 -8.52 -37.65
CA GLY A 451 8.91 -9.85 -38.16
C GLY A 451 8.86 -10.94 -37.09
N GLY A 452 9.16 -10.62 -35.82
CA GLY A 452 9.18 -11.57 -34.73
C GLY A 452 10.52 -12.31 -34.57
N GLY A 453 10.48 -13.50 -33.96
CA GLY A 453 11.66 -14.28 -33.60
C GLY A 453 11.33 -15.72 -33.22
N GLN A 454 12.31 -16.43 -32.65
CA GLN A 454 12.11 -17.79 -32.14
C GLN A 454 12.50 -17.91 -30.67
N ILE A 455 11.76 -18.76 -29.95
CA ILE A 455 12.08 -19.22 -28.61
C ILE A 455 12.48 -20.69 -28.70
N GLU A 456 13.77 -20.99 -28.51
CA GLU A 456 14.20 -22.37 -28.26
C GLU A 456 13.94 -22.73 -26.80
N ILE A 457 13.18 -23.80 -26.56
CA ILE A 457 12.94 -24.33 -25.21
C ILE A 457 13.98 -25.41 -24.93
N ARG A 458 14.79 -25.21 -23.88
CA ARG A 458 15.87 -26.13 -23.46
C ARG A 458 15.71 -26.51 -22.00
N LEU A 459 16.13 -27.73 -21.64
CA LEU A 459 16.07 -28.24 -20.27
C LEU A 459 17.45 -28.23 -19.60
N ASP A 460 17.46 -27.90 -18.31
CA ASP A 460 18.53 -28.00 -17.32
C ASP A 460 19.78 -27.13 -17.57
N SER A 461 20.05 -26.69 -18.81
CA SER A 461 21.09 -25.71 -19.12
C SER A 461 20.89 -25.01 -20.46
N LEU A 462 21.62 -23.92 -20.70
CA LEU A 462 21.66 -23.22 -21.99
C LEU A 462 22.09 -24.11 -23.18
N GLN A 463 22.82 -25.18 -22.91
CA GLN A 463 23.29 -26.15 -23.89
C GLN A 463 22.62 -27.52 -23.72
N GLY A 464 21.60 -27.61 -22.85
CA GLY A 464 20.86 -28.84 -22.61
C GLY A 464 19.94 -29.19 -23.76
N ASP A 465 19.21 -30.29 -23.59
CA ASP A 465 18.37 -30.87 -24.62
C ASP A 465 17.32 -29.85 -25.08
N LYS A 466 17.26 -29.63 -26.40
CA LYS A 466 16.24 -28.80 -27.02
C LYS A 466 14.95 -29.61 -27.16
N VAL A 467 13.91 -29.17 -26.48
CA VAL A 467 12.61 -29.86 -26.41
C VAL A 467 11.50 -29.17 -27.21
N GLY A 468 11.79 -28.02 -27.81
CA GLY A 468 10.84 -27.34 -28.68
C GLY A 468 11.42 -26.10 -29.33
N THR A 469 10.72 -25.58 -30.32
CA THR A 469 11.00 -24.29 -30.93
C THR A 469 9.68 -23.60 -31.23
N LEU A 470 9.43 -22.49 -30.56
CA LEU A 470 8.25 -21.67 -30.78
C LEU A 470 8.59 -20.49 -31.70
N ASN A 471 7.81 -20.31 -32.76
CA ASN A 471 7.90 -19.15 -33.63
C ASN A 471 6.95 -18.05 -33.12
N VAL A 472 7.49 -16.87 -32.82
CA VAL A 472 6.70 -15.67 -32.56
C VAL A 472 6.68 -14.84 -33.84
N GLU A 473 5.50 -14.67 -34.43
CA GLU A 473 5.32 -13.86 -35.64
C GLU A 473 5.18 -12.37 -35.30
N GLY A 474 5.32 -11.52 -36.31
CA GLY A 474 4.93 -10.11 -36.22
C GLY A 474 3.45 -10.00 -35.89
N THR A 475 3.13 -9.45 -34.72
CA THR A 475 1.73 -9.30 -34.28
C THR A 475 1.11 -8.02 -34.84
N GLY A 476 1.94 -7.03 -35.20
CA GLY A 476 1.48 -5.74 -35.74
C GLY A 476 1.73 -4.57 -34.79
N GLY A 477 2.32 -4.82 -33.62
CA GLY A 477 2.76 -3.80 -32.68
C GLY A 477 3.32 -4.36 -31.38
N TRP A 478 4.17 -3.59 -30.70
CA TRP A 478 4.82 -3.98 -29.43
C TRP A 478 3.87 -4.17 -28.24
N ASN A 479 2.63 -3.68 -28.36
CA ASN A 479 1.60 -3.80 -27.33
C ASN A 479 0.45 -4.71 -27.76
N TYR A 480 0.60 -5.42 -28.89
CA TYR A 480 -0.43 -6.31 -29.40
C TYR A 480 -0.02 -7.76 -29.16
N PHE A 481 -0.53 -8.32 -28.06
CA PHE A 481 -0.19 -9.66 -27.61
C PHE A 481 -1.04 -10.73 -28.29
N MET A 482 -0.36 -11.76 -28.78
CA MET A 482 -0.97 -12.98 -29.30
C MET A 482 -0.34 -14.19 -28.63
N ASP A 483 -1.11 -15.26 -28.51
CA ASP A 483 -0.60 -16.52 -28.00
C ASP A 483 0.04 -17.28 -29.16
N ALA A 484 1.37 -17.42 -29.12
CA ALA A 484 2.13 -18.25 -30.02
C ALA A 484 2.21 -19.67 -29.45
N VAL A 485 2.00 -20.67 -30.30
CA VAL A 485 1.89 -22.08 -29.90
C VAL A 485 2.85 -22.98 -30.68
N ALA A 486 3.37 -24.01 -30.02
CA ALA A 486 4.19 -25.04 -30.65
C ALA A 486 4.09 -26.40 -29.93
N PRO A 487 4.14 -27.53 -30.66
CA PRO A 487 4.37 -28.82 -30.06
C PRO A 487 5.81 -28.94 -29.52
N LEU A 488 5.99 -29.76 -28.49
CA LEU A 488 7.32 -30.17 -28.03
C LEU A 488 7.85 -31.30 -28.90
N GLN A 489 9.06 -31.11 -29.40
CA GLN A 489 9.72 -32.01 -30.32
C GLN A 489 11.22 -32.08 -30.04
N ASP A 490 11.82 -33.24 -30.30
CA ASP A 490 13.28 -33.40 -30.29
C ASP A 490 13.95 -32.63 -31.46
N GLU A 491 15.28 -32.63 -31.51
CA GLU A 491 16.01 -31.96 -32.60
C GLU A 491 15.75 -32.56 -33.99
N GLN A 492 15.17 -33.75 -34.08
CA GLN A 492 14.80 -34.40 -35.33
C GLN A 492 13.33 -34.13 -35.73
N GLY A 493 12.57 -33.41 -34.90
CA GLY A 493 11.16 -33.08 -35.13
C GLY A 493 10.20 -34.18 -34.68
N ASN A 494 10.63 -35.17 -33.91
CA ASN A 494 9.72 -36.18 -33.36
C ASN A 494 9.03 -35.63 -32.10
N PRO A 495 7.72 -35.86 -31.92
CA PRO A 495 7.01 -35.47 -30.71
C PRO A 495 7.61 -36.09 -29.45
N ILE A 496 7.69 -35.32 -28.36
CA ILE A 496 8.18 -35.77 -27.06
C ILE A 496 7.21 -35.39 -25.93
N ALA A 497 7.32 -36.09 -24.80
CA ALA A 497 6.66 -35.73 -23.55
C ALA A 497 7.72 -35.42 -22.48
N VAL A 498 7.69 -34.21 -21.92
CA VAL A 498 8.61 -33.78 -20.85
C VAL A 498 7.94 -34.03 -19.51
N THR A 499 8.54 -34.82 -18.61
CA THR A 499 8.00 -35.17 -17.29
C THR A 499 8.98 -34.79 -16.16
N GLY A 500 8.52 -34.81 -14.91
CA GLY A 500 9.36 -34.51 -13.75
C GLY A 500 9.65 -33.02 -13.57
N THR A 501 10.70 -32.67 -12.82
CA THR A 501 11.08 -31.28 -12.52
C THR A 501 12.37 -30.93 -13.24
N HIS A 502 12.37 -29.82 -13.99
CA HIS A 502 13.51 -29.33 -14.77
C HIS A 502 13.70 -27.82 -14.60
N ASP A 503 14.91 -27.34 -14.84
CA ASP A 503 15.13 -25.93 -15.13
C ASP A 503 14.82 -25.67 -16.60
N VAL A 504 13.99 -24.67 -16.92
CA VAL A 504 13.59 -24.35 -18.29
C VAL A 504 14.32 -23.12 -18.77
N TYR A 505 15.03 -23.23 -19.89
CA TYR A 505 15.73 -22.14 -20.56
C TYR A 505 14.99 -21.74 -21.83
N LEU A 506 14.56 -20.48 -21.90
CA LEU A 506 14.01 -19.86 -23.09
C LEU A 506 15.13 -19.06 -23.78
N VAL A 507 15.62 -19.56 -24.91
CA VAL A 507 16.73 -18.94 -25.65
C VAL A 507 16.19 -18.23 -26.88
N PHE A 508 16.43 -16.92 -26.96
CA PHE A 508 15.86 -16.07 -28.00
C PHE A 508 16.76 -16.02 -29.24
N LYS A 509 16.22 -16.41 -30.39
CA LYS A 509 16.95 -16.56 -31.66
C LYS A 509 16.39 -15.65 -32.74
N LYS A 510 17.30 -15.18 -33.59
CA LYS A 510 17.00 -14.32 -34.74
C LYS A 510 16.31 -15.10 -35.85
N THR A 511 15.28 -14.48 -36.43
CA THR A 511 14.84 -14.75 -37.81
C THR A 511 15.32 -13.64 -38.73
N ASN A 512 14.90 -12.39 -38.53
CA ASN A 512 15.24 -11.27 -39.42
C ASN A 512 15.70 -9.97 -38.72
N ASP A 513 15.19 -9.69 -37.53
CA ASP A 513 15.34 -8.38 -36.85
C ASP A 513 16.26 -8.43 -35.62
N ASP A 514 16.68 -7.26 -35.15
CA ASP A 514 17.52 -7.13 -33.94
C ASP A 514 16.67 -7.05 -32.66
N TYR A 515 15.45 -6.49 -32.75
CA TYR A 515 14.44 -6.57 -31.69
C TYR A 515 13.36 -7.56 -32.10
N LEU A 516 13.17 -8.60 -31.28
CA LEU A 516 12.40 -9.78 -31.67
C LEU A 516 10.92 -9.64 -31.29
N PHE A 517 10.63 -9.59 -30.00
CA PHE A 517 9.28 -9.54 -29.44
C PHE A 517 9.36 -9.14 -27.95
N ASN A 518 8.24 -8.73 -27.37
CA ASN A 518 8.06 -8.70 -25.92
C ASN A 518 7.38 -10.00 -25.48
N LEU A 519 7.80 -10.56 -24.35
CA LEU A 519 7.28 -11.81 -23.80
C LEU A 519 6.59 -11.54 -22.47
N ASN A 520 5.30 -11.85 -22.37
CA ASN A 520 4.49 -11.60 -21.17
C ASN A 520 4.48 -12.84 -20.25
N TRP A 521 3.96 -13.96 -20.74
CA TRP A 521 3.92 -15.21 -19.97
C TRP A 521 4.02 -16.42 -20.89
N PHE A 522 4.28 -17.60 -20.32
CA PHE A 522 4.22 -18.87 -21.03
C PHE A 522 3.61 -19.98 -20.16
N ARG A 523 3.18 -21.08 -20.78
CA ARG A 523 2.79 -22.32 -20.11
C ARG A 523 3.04 -23.52 -21.01
N PHE A 524 3.14 -24.69 -20.42
CA PHE A 524 3.21 -25.96 -21.12
C PHE A 524 1.86 -26.68 -21.12
N THR A 525 1.54 -27.39 -22.20
CA THR A 525 0.26 -28.08 -22.38
C THR A 525 0.45 -29.59 -22.39
N ALA A 526 -0.55 -30.32 -21.89
CA ALA A 526 -0.59 -31.78 -21.95
C ALA A 526 -0.89 -32.33 -23.36
N SER A 527 -1.45 -31.50 -24.24
CA SER A 527 -1.76 -31.80 -25.65
C SER A 527 -1.00 -30.86 -26.60
N ASP A 528 -1.10 -31.11 -27.90
CA ASP A 528 -0.60 -30.20 -28.94
C ASP A 528 -1.50 -28.95 -29.03
N PRO A 529 -0.99 -27.76 -28.68
CA PRO A 529 -1.78 -26.53 -28.67
C PRO A 529 -2.07 -26.01 -30.08
N THR A 530 -1.39 -26.49 -31.14
CA THR A 530 -1.67 -26.03 -32.51
C THR A 530 -3.04 -26.48 -33.02
N ASP A 531 -3.63 -27.50 -32.39
CA ASP A 531 -4.93 -28.04 -32.76
C ASP A 531 -6.03 -27.66 -31.77
N THR A 532 -5.67 -27.22 -30.55
CA THR A 532 -6.62 -27.09 -29.42
C THR A 532 -6.63 -25.72 -28.72
N HIS A 533 -5.78 -24.77 -29.11
CA HIS A 533 -5.74 -23.45 -28.46
C HIS A 533 -6.55 -22.40 -29.26
N PRO A 534 -7.72 -21.93 -28.74
CA PRO A 534 -8.61 -21.05 -29.50
C PRO A 534 -8.00 -19.68 -29.82
N TYR A 535 -7.03 -19.20 -29.05
CA TYR A 535 -6.39 -17.90 -29.24
C TYR A 535 -5.19 -17.94 -30.21
N SER A 536 -4.90 -19.13 -30.76
CA SER A 536 -3.94 -19.31 -31.85
C SER A 536 -4.64 -19.33 -33.22
N LYS A 537 -3.89 -19.23 -34.33
CA LYS A 537 -4.44 -19.34 -35.70
C LYS A 537 -4.76 -20.79 -36.03
N LEU A 538 -5.96 -21.24 -35.66
CA LEU A 538 -6.47 -22.56 -35.98
C LEU A 538 -6.83 -22.63 -37.46
N GLN A 539 -6.28 -23.63 -38.15
CA GLN A 539 -6.56 -23.87 -39.55
C GLN A 539 -7.96 -24.45 -39.71
N ALA A 540 -8.80 -23.84 -40.54
CA ALA A 540 -10.21 -24.18 -40.65
C ALA A 540 -10.45 -25.57 -41.26
N GLU A 541 -9.49 -26.07 -42.04
CA GLU A 541 -9.53 -27.41 -42.60
C GLU A 541 -9.11 -28.50 -41.61
N ARG A 542 -8.59 -28.16 -40.43
CA ARG A 542 -8.21 -29.11 -39.37
C ARG A 542 -9.34 -29.31 -38.35
N TYR A 543 -10.53 -29.67 -38.84
CA TYR A 543 -11.68 -29.99 -38.01
C TYR A 543 -11.67 -31.47 -37.56
N ASP A 544 -12.29 -31.74 -36.41
CA ASP A 544 -12.54 -33.10 -35.89
C ASP A 544 -13.79 -33.75 -36.51
N GLY A 545 -14.77 -32.92 -36.91
CA GLY A 545 -16.00 -33.34 -37.58
C GLY A 545 -16.53 -32.29 -38.54
N SER A 546 -17.28 -32.70 -39.56
CA SER A 546 -17.85 -31.77 -40.55
C SER A 546 -19.06 -32.35 -41.29
N GLU A 547 -19.93 -31.48 -41.79
CA GLU A 547 -20.98 -31.83 -42.75
C GLU A 547 -21.13 -30.71 -43.80
N GLY A 548 -21.35 -31.08 -45.08
CA GLY A 548 -21.74 -30.13 -46.13
C GLY A 548 -20.65 -29.17 -46.63
N LEU A 549 -19.36 -29.47 -46.41
CA LEU A 549 -18.23 -28.64 -46.84
C LEU A 549 -17.12 -29.45 -47.53
N GLY A 550 -16.24 -28.76 -48.26
CA GLY A 550 -15.07 -29.32 -48.94
C GLY A 550 -13.75 -28.68 -48.48
N LYS A 551 -12.66 -29.15 -49.07
CA LYS A 551 -11.34 -28.53 -48.98
C LYS A 551 -10.86 -28.26 -50.40
N ASN A 552 -10.09 -27.19 -50.59
CA ASN A 552 -9.46 -26.92 -51.87
C ASN A 552 -8.50 -28.06 -52.30
N GLU A 553 -8.06 -28.08 -53.56
CA GLU A 553 -7.25 -29.18 -54.11
C GLU A 553 -5.95 -29.45 -53.33
N GLU A 554 -5.34 -28.42 -52.74
CA GLU A 554 -4.11 -28.51 -51.94
C GLU A 554 -4.40 -28.82 -50.45
N GLY A 555 -5.67 -28.81 -50.04
CA GLY A 555 -6.09 -29.08 -48.67
C GLY A 555 -5.66 -28.04 -47.65
N GLY A 556 -5.56 -26.77 -48.04
CA GLY A 556 -5.12 -25.65 -47.21
C GLY A 556 -6.20 -24.64 -46.83
N TYR A 557 -7.46 -24.81 -47.25
CA TYR A 557 -8.62 -24.05 -46.72
C TYR A 557 -9.94 -24.75 -47.03
N LEU A 558 -11.00 -24.37 -46.30
CA LEU A 558 -12.37 -24.83 -46.54
C LEU A 558 -13.00 -24.15 -47.76
N ASP A 559 -13.56 -24.94 -48.67
CA ASP A 559 -14.29 -24.48 -49.85
C ASP A 559 -15.60 -25.30 -50.04
N ALA A 560 -16.33 -25.03 -51.13
CA ALA A 560 -17.57 -25.74 -51.47
C ALA A 560 -18.58 -25.84 -50.29
N ILE A 561 -18.65 -24.80 -49.47
CA ILE A 561 -19.44 -24.77 -48.23
C ILE A 561 -20.93 -24.60 -48.57
N HIS A 562 -21.76 -25.59 -48.26
CA HIS A 562 -23.21 -25.53 -48.47
C HIS A 562 -23.94 -24.79 -47.33
N ASN A 563 -25.15 -24.31 -47.59
CA ASN A 563 -25.99 -23.70 -46.57
C ASN A 563 -26.33 -24.72 -45.46
N GLY A 564 -26.02 -24.37 -44.21
CA GLY A 564 -26.19 -25.24 -43.04
C GLY A 564 -25.03 -26.21 -42.80
N ALA A 565 -23.94 -26.12 -43.58
CA ALA A 565 -22.71 -26.87 -43.32
C ALA A 565 -22.11 -26.50 -41.96
N TYR A 566 -21.30 -27.41 -41.39
CA TYR A 566 -20.53 -27.11 -40.19
C TYR A 566 -19.15 -27.77 -40.19
N ALA A 567 -18.22 -27.15 -39.46
CA ALA A 567 -16.94 -27.72 -39.03
C ALA A 567 -16.86 -27.68 -37.50
N SER A 568 -16.43 -28.78 -36.86
CA SER A 568 -16.31 -28.89 -35.41
C SER A 568 -14.86 -29.08 -34.93
N TYR A 569 -14.52 -28.49 -33.79
CA TYR A 569 -13.21 -28.54 -33.16
C TYR A 569 -13.40 -28.86 -31.68
N SER A 570 -12.78 -29.93 -31.21
CA SER A 570 -12.98 -30.46 -29.87
C SER A 570 -11.99 -29.87 -28.86
N ASP A 571 -12.42 -29.82 -27.60
CA ASP A 571 -11.57 -29.51 -26.44
C ASP A 571 -10.83 -28.15 -26.50
N LEU A 572 -11.46 -27.11 -27.07
CA LEU A 572 -10.89 -25.77 -27.10
C LEU A 572 -10.98 -25.11 -25.72
N ASP A 573 -9.82 -24.78 -25.13
CA ASP A 573 -9.72 -24.08 -23.84
C ASP A 573 -9.85 -22.56 -24.00
N PHE A 574 -11.07 -22.05 -23.80
CA PHE A 574 -11.37 -20.61 -23.80
C PHE A 574 -11.03 -19.90 -22.47
N GLY A 575 -10.46 -20.60 -21.50
CA GLY A 575 -10.08 -20.01 -20.21
C GLY A 575 -11.23 -19.26 -19.55
N SER A 576 -11.03 -17.98 -19.24
CA SER A 576 -12.04 -17.12 -18.59
C SER A 576 -13.11 -16.56 -19.53
N GLY A 577 -12.99 -16.75 -20.84
CA GLY A 577 -13.93 -16.20 -21.83
C GLY A 577 -13.24 -15.57 -23.05
N ALA A 578 -13.71 -15.87 -24.27
CA ALA A 578 -13.29 -15.16 -25.48
C ALA A 578 -14.08 -13.86 -25.71
N GLY A 579 -13.36 -12.77 -26.00
CA GLY A 579 -13.95 -11.46 -26.29
C GLY A 579 -14.18 -11.17 -27.79
N GLY A 580 -13.70 -12.04 -28.67
CA GLY A 580 -13.89 -11.84 -30.10
C GLY A 580 -13.30 -12.98 -30.90
N ILE A 581 -13.57 -12.95 -32.20
CA ILE A 581 -13.03 -13.88 -33.19
C ILE A 581 -12.57 -13.12 -34.41
N THR A 582 -11.47 -13.57 -35.01
CA THR A 582 -10.97 -13.15 -36.32
C THR A 582 -11.00 -14.34 -37.25
N LEU A 583 -11.54 -14.16 -38.45
CA LEU A 583 -11.67 -15.16 -39.50
C LEU A 583 -10.98 -14.68 -40.77
N ARG A 584 -10.14 -15.51 -41.38
CA ARG A 584 -9.59 -15.26 -42.72
C ARG A 584 -10.53 -15.85 -43.76
N ALA A 585 -11.31 -15.01 -44.41
CA ALA A 585 -12.35 -15.44 -45.33
C ALA A 585 -12.26 -14.76 -46.70
N ALA A 586 -12.76 -15.44 -47.72
CA ALA A 586 -13.02 -14.91 -49.05
C ALA A 586 -14.45 -15.25 -49.47
N SER A 587 -15.09 -14.43 -50.31
CA SER A 587 -16.46 -14.69 -50.74
C SER A 587 -16.72 -14.15 -52.15
N GLY A 588 -17.70 -14.75 -52.84
CA GLY A 588 -18.21 -14.26 -54.11
C GLY A 588 -19.17 -13.09 -53.96
N ASN A 589 -20.20 -13.04 -54.81
CA ASN A 589 -21.13 -11.90 -54.88
C ASN A 589 -22.27 -11.90 -53.84
N GLN A 590 -22.33 -12.89 -52.94
CA GLN A 590 -23.47 -13.07 -52.02
C GLN A 590 -23.09 -12.90 -50.55
N GLY A 591 -21.98 -13.49 -50.11
CA GLY A 591 -21.64 -13.55 -48.68
C GLY A 591 -22.59 -14.45 -47.89
N GLY A 592 -22.62 -14.29 -46.57
CA GLY A 592 -23.47 -15.07 -45.66
C GLY A 592 -23.10 -14.80 -44.20
N THR A 593 -23.36 -15.76 -43.32
CA THR A 593 -22.92 -15.70 -41.92
C THR A 593 -22.24 -16.98 -41.47
N ILE A 594 -21.39 -16.84 -40.45
CA ILE A 594 -20.82 -17.95 -39.69
C ILE A 594 -21.33 -17.82 -38.26
N GLU A 595 -22.10 -18.79 -37.80
CA GLU A 595 -22.52 -18.89 -36.40
C GLU A 595 -21.43 -19.65 -35.61
N VAL A 596 -20.95 -19.05 -34.53
CA VAL A 596 -20.06 -19.68 -33.55
C VAL A 596 -20.94 -20.33 -32.49
N ARG A 597 -21.00 -21.65 -32.50
CA ARG A 597 -21.80 -22.46 -31.57
C ARG A 597 -20.92 -23.35 -30.70
N LEU A 598 -21.41 -23.64 -29.50
CA LEU A 598 -20.69 -24.44 -28.51
C LEU A 598 -21.43 -25.76 -28.23
N ASP A 599 -20.68 -26.82 -28.00
CA ASP A 599 -21.14 -28.14 -27.54
C ASP A 599 -22.14 -28.85 -28.51
N GLY A 600 -22.29 -28.33 -29.74
CA GLY A 600 -23.08 -28.95 -30.82
C GLY A 600 -23.48 -27.97 -31.95
N PRO A 601 -23.89 -28.46 -33.13
CA PRO A 601 -24.30 -27.61 -34.26
C PRO A 601 -25.63 -26.87 -34.02
N ASP A 602 -26.45 -27.33 -33.07
CA ASP A 602 -27.66 -26.65 -32.58
C ASP A 602 -27.49 -26.12 -31.13
N GLY A 603 -26.26 -26.15 -30.59
CA GLY A 603 -25.93 -25.70 -29.24
C GLY A 603 -25.98 -24.18 -29.06
N PRO A 604 -25.64 -23.67 -27.86
CA PRO A 604 -25.63 -22.23 -27.58
C PRO A 604 -24.77 -21.44 -28.57
N THR A 605 -25.31 -20.35 -29.10
CA THR A 605 -24.58 -19.45 -30.00
C THR A 605 -23.78 -18.43 -29.18
N ALA A 606 -22.46 -18.46 -29.31
CA ALA A 606 -21.56 -17.48 -28.70
C ALA A 606 -21.34 -16.25 -29.60
N GLY A 607 -21.62 -16.34 -30.91
CA GLY A 607 -21.57 -15.18 -31.80
C GLY A 607 -22.03 -15.50 -33.22
N VAL A 608 -22.34 -14.45 -33.99
CA VAL A 608 -22.70 -14.55 -35.41
C VAL A 608 -21.84 -13.55 -36.18
N ILE A 609 -21.06 -14.04 -37.13
CA ILE A 609 -20.15 -13.25 -37.96
C ILE A 609 -20.79 -13.03 -39.32
N GLU A 610 -20.96 -11.78 -39.70
CA GLU A 610 -21.39 -11.39 -41.05
C GLU A 610 -20.21 -11.45 -42.02
N ILE A 611 -20.34 -12.26 -43.07
CA ILE A 611 -19.38 -12.33 -44.17
C ILE A 611 -19.92 -11.52 -45.34
N PRO A 612 -19.32 -10.35 -45.66
CA PRO A 612 -19.80 -9.51 -46.75
C PRO A 612 -19.59 -10.19 -48.11
N ALA A 613 -20.29 -9.71 -49.13
CA ALA A 613 -20.04 -10.07 -50.52
C ALA A 613 -18.77 -9.38 -51.04
N LEU A 614 -17.64 -10.08 -51.03
CA LEU A 614 -16.34 -9.54 -51.43
C LEU A 614 -16.14 -9.54 -52.95
N GLY A 615 -16.95 -10.33 -53.67
CA GLY A 615 -17.00 -10.34 -55.14
C GLY A 615 -15.86 -11.11 -55.82
N ASN A 616 -14.94 -11.68 -55.05
CA ASN A 616 -13.79 -12.42 -55.57
C ASN A 616 -13.31 -13.50 -54.59
N TRP A 617 -13.36 -14.76 -55.03
CA TRP A 617 -12.96 -15.94 -54.25
C TRP A 617 -11.47 -16.03 -53.92
N ASN A 618 -10.63 -15.21 -54.57
CA ASN A 618 -9.19 -15.14 -54.31
C ASN A 618 -8.80 -13.88 -53.50
N GLU A 619 -9.77 -13.05 -53.14
CA GLU A 619 -9.53 -11.86 -52.32
C GLU A 619 -9.84 -12.17 -50.85
N TRP A 620 -8.78 -12.44 -50.10
CA TRP A 620 -8.89 -12.80 -48.69
C TRP A 620 -8.81 -11.56 -47.79
N VAL A 621 -9.72 -11.50 -46.83
CA VAL A 621 -9.79 -10.46 -45.80
C VAL A 621 -9.90 -11.09 -44.42
N ASP A 622 -9.44 -10.36 -43.41
CA ASP A 622 -9.70 -10.71 -42.02
C ASP A 622 -11.01 -10.05 -41.59
N VAL A 623 -11.96 -10.85 -41.14
CA VAL A 623 -13.26 -10.43 -40.61
C VAL A 623 -13.24 -10.62 -39.10
N MET A 624 -13.54 -9.57 -38.35
CA MET A 624 -13.59 -9.63 -36.89
C MET A 624 -15.03 -9.49 -36.40
N ALA A 625 -15.36 -10.18 -35.31
CA ALA A 625 -16.65 -10.09 -34.65
C ALA A 625 -16.53 -10.26 -33.14
N PRO A 626 -17.42 -9.62 -32.35
CA PRO A 626 -17.49 -9.86 -30.92
C PRO A 626 -18.00 -11.28 -30.63
N ILE A 627 -17.52 -11.86 -29.53
CA ILE A 627 -18.00 -13.14 -28.99
C ILE A 627 -18.57 -12.87 -27.59
N ASP A 628 -19.64 -13.59 -27.26
CA ASP A 628 -20.16 -13.67 -25.91
C ASP A 628 -19.18 -14.45 -25.03
N HIS A 629 -18.39 -13.69 -24.26
CA HIS A 629 -17.38 -14.20 -23.36
C HIS A 629 -17.95 -15.07 -22.23
N SER A 630 -19.24 -14.91 -21.90
CA SER A 630 -19.90 -15.71 -20.87
C SER A 630 -20.27 -17.10 -21.38
N ALA A 631 -20.54 -17.22 -22.69
CA ALA A 631 -20.80 -18.48 -23.36
C ALA A 631 -19.49 -19.23 -23.67
N ALA A 632 -18.53 -18.55 -24.32
CA ALA A 632 -17.26 -19.12 -24.75
C ALA A 632 -16.22 -19.10 -23.62
N THR A 633 -16.46 -19.86 -22.54
CA THR A 633 -15.60 -19.99 -21.36
C THR A 633 -15.31 -21.45 -21.01
N GLY A 634 -14.16 -21.71 -20.41
CA GLY A 634 -13.65 -23.05 -20.10
C GLY A 634 -13.34 -23.88 -21.36
N VAL A 635 -13.22 -25.20 -21.18
CA VAL A 635 -13.00 -26.16 -22.28
C VAL A 635 -14.33 -26.50 -22.94
N ARG A 636 -14.44 -26.29 -24.27
CA ARG A 636 -15.67 -26.47 -25.05
C ARG A 636 -15.39 -27.05 -26.43
N ASP A 637 -16.38 -27.74 -26.99
CA ASP A 637 -16.39 -28.06 -28.41
C ASP A 637 -16.94 -26.88 -29.22
N LEU A 638 -16.23 -26.43 -30.24
CA LEU A 638 -16.65 -25.37 -31.15
C LEU A 638 -17.28 -25.95 -32.41
N TYR A 639 -18.37 -25.34 -32.87
CA TYR A 639 -18.99 -25.58 -34.15
C TYR A 639 -19.09 -24.26 -34.92
N LEU A 640 -18.42 -24.17 -36.07
CA LEU A 640 -18.62 -23.09 -37.02
C LEU A 640 -19.72 -23.52 -38.00
N VAL A 641 -20.91 -22.91 -37.90
CA VAL A 641 -22.07 -23.25 -38.75
C VAL A 641 -22.27 -22.18 -39.81
N PHE A 642 -22.22 -22.58 -41.07
CA PHE A 642 -22.24 -21.67 -42.21
C PHE A 642 -23.66 -21.47 -42.73
N ARG A 643 -24.10 -20.22 -42.87
CA ARG A 643 -25.41 -19.87 -43.42
C ARG A 643 -25.27 -19.00 -44.67
N GLY A 644 -25.96 -19.41 -45.72
CA GLY A 644 -26.14 -18.60 -46.91
C GLY A 644 -27.06 -17.42 -46.68
N LYS A 645 -26.76 -16.30 -47.36
CA LYS A 645 -27.73 -15.20 -47.44
C LYS A 645 -29.00 -15.70 -48.15
N ASP A 646 -30.15 -15.52 -47.50
CA ASP A 646 -31.45 -16.03 -47.97
C ASP A 646 -31.46 -17.55 -48.26
N GLY A 647 -30.56 -18.31 -47.62
CA GLY A 647 -30.45 -19.76 -47.76
C GLY A 647 -29.65 -20.25 -48.98
N SER A 648 -28.82 -19.41 -49.61
CA SER A 648 -27.98 -19.81 -50.75
C SER A 648 -26.77 -20.67 -50.36
N ASP A 649 -26.28 -21.51 -51.28
CA ASP A 649 -25.00 -22.21 -51.06
C ASP A 649 -23.80 -21.28 -51.30
N PHE A 650 -22.65 -21.65 -50.74
CA PHE A 650 -21.35 -21.00 -50.88
C PHE A 650 -21.31 -19.59 -50.24
N PRO A 651 -21.51 -19.47 -48.91
CA PRO A 651 -21.41 -18.18 -48.23
C PRO A 651 -19.99 -17.61 -48.24
N CYS A 652 -18.97 -18.47 -48.12
CA CYS A 652 -17.55 -18.08 -48.11
C CYS A 652 -16.61 -19.28 -48.35
N ASN A 653 -15.32 -18.97 -48.52
CA ASN A 653 -14.19 -19.85 -48.22
C ASN A 653 -13.57 -19.39 -46.90
N LEU A 654 -13.05 -20.32 -46.09
CA LEU A 654 -12.45 -20.04 -44.78
C LEU A 654 -11.09 -20.73 -44.67
N ASP A 655 -10.05 -19.95 -44.37
CA ASP A 655 -8.65 -20.40 -44.26
C ASP A 655 -8.29 -20.70 -42.80
N TRP A 656 -8.32 -19.70 -41.93
CA TRP A 656 -8.06 -19.88 -40.50
C TRP A 656 -8.97 -19.00 -39.65
N PHE A 657 -9.05 -19.32 -38.37
CA PHE A 657 -9.70 -18.50 -37.35
C PHE A 657 -8.87 -18.44 -36.07
N ALA A 658 -9.03 -17.36 -35.32
CA ALA A 658 -8.44 -17.18 -34.00
C ALA A 658 -9.37 -16.35 -33.12
N PHE A 659 -9.56 -16.77 -31.88
CA PHE A 659 -10.23 -15.98 -30.87
C PHE A 659 -9.26 -14.95 -30.27
N THR A 660 -9.82 -13.93 -29.63
CA THR A 660 -9.05 -12.96 -28.84
C THR A 660 -9.61 -12.89 -27.43
N SER A 661 -8.70 -12.82 -26.45
CA SER A 661 -9.05 -12.53 -25.06
C SER A 661 -9.26 -11.04 -24.82
N ALA A 662 -8.96 -10.18 -25.80
CA ALA A 662 -9.17 -8.74 -25.71
C ALA A 662 -10.66 -8.42 -25.59
N ARG A 663 -11.10 -8.26 -24.34
CA ARG A 663 -12.43 -7.75 -23.99
C ARG A 663 -12.39 -6.24 -24.21
N GLY A 664 -13.14 -5.75 -25.20
CA GLY A 664 -13.42 -4.32 -25.22
C GLY A 664 -14.33 -3.97 -24.04
N LYS A 665 -14.28 -2.71 -23.59
CA LYS A 665 -15.31 -2.19 -22.69
C LYS A 665 -16.64 -2.19 -23.45
N ASP A 666 -17.72 -2.61 -22.79
CA ASP A 666 -19.07 -2.37 -23.32
C ASP A 666 -19.24 -0.85 -23.46
N ARG A 667 -19.48 -0.41 -24.68
CA ARG A 667 -19.55 1.00 -25.05
C ARG A 667 -20.92 1.30 -25.62
N ASP A 668 -21.62 2.24 -25.03
CA ASP A 668 -22.81 2.79 -25.65
C ASP A 668 -22.40 3.70 -26.82
N ALA A 669 -22.84 3.38 -28.05
CA ALA A 669 -22.56 4.20 -29.22
C ALA A 669 -23.07 5.65 -29.05
N TYR A 670 -24.09 5.86 -28.23
CA TYR A 670 -24.71 7.17 -27.97
C TYR A 670 -24.08 7.92 -26.79
N GLY A 671 -23.20 7.27 -26.03
CA GLY A 671 -22.47 7.86 -24.90
C GLY A 671 -21.26 8.70 -25.33
N LYS A 672 -20.52 9.22 -24.35
CA LYS A 672 -19.21 9.84 -24.56
C LYS A 672 -18.15 8.75 -24.73
N LEU A 673 -17.58 8.63 -25.92
CA LEU A 673 -16.48 7.70 -26.20
C LEU A 673 -15.17 8.49 -26.30
N GLU A 674 -14.29 8.27 -25.33
CA GLU A 674 -12.94 8.87 -25.34
C GLU A 674 -12.10 8.19 -26.43
N ALA A 675 -11.45 8.98 -27.28
CA ALA A 675 -10.72 8.46 -28.44
C ALA A 675 -9.44 7.73 -28.03
N GLU A 676 -8.82 8.17 -26.94
CA GLU A 676 -7.68 7.51 -26.33
C GLU A 676 -8.03 6.15 -25.74
N ASP A 677 -9.30 5.86 -25.45
CA ASP A 677 -9.81 4.55 -25.02
C ASP A 677 -10.05 3.58 -26.19
N ALA A 678 -9.30 3.75 -27.29
CA ALA A 678 -9.26 2.79 -28.37
C ALA A 678 -8.86 1.40 -27.85
N THR A 679 -9.59 0.37 -28.28
CA THR A 679 -9.26 -1.03 -27.99
C THR A 679 -7.98 -1.48 -28.70
N ASN A 680 -7.74 -0.98 -29.92
CA ASN A 680 -6.52 -1.22 -30.68
C ASN A 680 -6.29 -0.08 -31.68
N GLY A 681 -5.15 -0.04 -32.36
CA GLY A 681 -4.87 0.92 -33.42
C GLY A 681 -3.38 1.03 -33.74
N ALA A 682 -3.06 1.77 -34.80
CA ALA A 682 -1.69 2.00 -35.23
C ALA A 682 -1.49 3.44 -35.73
N GLY A 683 -0.25 3.92 -35.60
CA GLY A 683 0.20 5.20 -36.15
C GLY A 683 -0.29 6.44 -35.38
N PHE A 684 -0.58 6.30 -34.09
CA PHE A 684 -0.88 7.40 -33.17
C PHE A 684 -0.18 7.21 -31.82
N GLY A 685 0.01 8.30 -31.09
CA GLY A 685 0.36 8.35 -29.68
C GLY A 685 -0.78 8.93 -28.84
N ARG A 686 -0.52 9.11 -27.54
CA ARG A 686 -1.40 9.85 -26.61
C ARG A 686 -0.65 11.04 -26.06
N GLU A 687 -1.33 12.18 -25.94
CA GLU A 687 -0.82 13.37 -25.27
C GLU A 687 -1.89 13.94 -24.37
N SER A 688 -1.47 14.69 -23.35
CA SER A 688 -2.38 15.44 -22.46
C SER A 688 -2.08 16.92 -22.56
N GLY A 689 -3.13 17.74 -22.60
CA GLY A 689 -3.02 19.19 -22.71
C GLY A 689 -4.38 19.87 -22.85
N GLY A 690 -4.50 21.12 -22.39
CA GLY A 690 -5.77 21.83 -22.42
C GLY A 690 -6.88 21.21 -21.54
N GLY A 691 -6.50 20.43 -20.52
CA GLY A 691 -7.43 19.79 -19.57
C GLY A 691 -8.00 18.44 -20.04
N GLN A 692 -7.48 17.85 -21.11
CA GLN A 692 -7.97 16.59 -21.69
C GLN A 692 -6.79 15.69 -22.13
N THR A 693 -7.05 14.40 -22.34
CA THR A 693 -6.11 13.44 -22.96
C THR A 693 -6.70 13.00 -24.29
N TYR A 694 -5.88 12.89 -25.32
CA TYR A 694 -6.36 12.68 -26.69
C TYR A 694 -5.39 11.86 -27.53
N LEU A 695 -5.86 11.32 -28.66
CA LEU A 695 -4.98 10.75 -29.68
C LEU A 695 -4.20 11.86 -30.36
N ALA A 696 -2.89 11.68 -30.45
CA ALA A 696 -1.95 12.63 -31.03
C ALA A 696 -1.01 11.95 -32.03
N GLY A 697 -0.24 12.76 -32.77
CA GLY A 697 0.76 12.24 -33.70
C GLY A 697 0.19 11.51 -34.94
N LEU A 698 -1.04 11.83 -35.34
CA LEU A 698 -1.70 11.23 -36.50
C LEU A 698 -1.05 11.72 -37.81
N TYR A 699 -0.11 10.94 -38.34
CA TYR A 699 0.55 11.23 -39.63
C TYR A 699 -0.07 10.42 -40.78
N GLY A 700 -0.85 11.10 -41.63
CA GLY A 700 -1.68 10.47 -42.67
C GLY A 700 -0.97 9.48 -43.60
N PRO A 701 0.26 9.75 -44.08
CA PRO A 701 1.02 8.80 -44.91
C PRO A 701 1.29 7.44 -44.27
N ASN A 702 1.26 7.34 -42.93
CA ASN A 702 1.41 6.07 -42.21
C ASN A 702 0.10 5.26 -42.16
N ASN A 703 -0.99 5.75 -42.75
CA ASN A 703 -2.34 5.17 -42.70
C ASN A 703 -2.80 4.82 -41.27
N PRO A 704 -2.79 5.79 -40.33
CA PRO A 704 -3.15 5.50 -38.96
C PRO A 704 -4.64 5.14 -38.80
N TYR A 705 -4.95 4.32 -37.81
CA TYR A 705 -6.32 3.92 -37.49
C TYR A 705 -6.48 3.60 -36.01
N ALA A 706 -7.69 3.78 -35.47
CA ALA A 706 -8.10 3.33 -34.14
C ALA A 706 -9.28 2.35 -34.26
N MET A 707 -9.37 1.39 -33.35
CA MET A 707 -10.37 0.32 -33.31
C MET A 707 -11.02 0.29 -31.93
N TYR A 708 -12.35 0.20 -31.88
CA TYR A 708 -13.15 0.15 -30.67
C TYR A 708 -14.04 -1.10 -30.74
N ASN A 709 -13.80 -2.05 -29.84
CA ASN A 709 -14.66 -3.23 -29.72
C ASN A 709 -15.91 -2.92 -28.87
N TYR A 710 -16.95 -3.72 -29.05
CA TYR A 710 -18.17 -3.71 -28.24
C TYR A 710 -18.90 -2.35 -28.20
N VAL A 711 -18.92 -1.65 -29.34
CA VAL A 711 -19.75 -0.45 -29.50
C VAL A 711 -21.18 -0.91 -29.81
N ASP A 712 -22.08 -0.73 -28.87
CA ASP A 712 -23.48 -1.11 -28.97
C ASP A 712 -24.31 0.01 -29.60
N PHE A 713 -24.76 -0.23 -30.83
CA PHE A 713 -25.67 0.65 -31.57
C PHE A 713 -27.15 0.40 -31.23
N GLY A 714 -27.45 -0.55 -30.34
CA GLY A 714 -28.81 -0.91 -29.97
C GLY A 714 -29.63 -1.44 -31.15
N SER A 715 -30.95 -1.30 -31.11
CA SER A 715 -31.85 -1.81 -32.16
C SER A 715 -32.11 -0.82 -33.30
N ALA A 716 -31.63 0.43 -33.19
CA ALA A 716 -31.87 1.49 -34.15
C ALA A 716 -30.55 2.07 -34.66
N SER A 717 -30.42 2.29 -35.97
CA SER A 717 -29.20 2.90 -36.50
C SER A 717 -29.10 4.38 -36.14
N PRO A 718 -27.91 4.90 -35.78
CA PRO A 718 -27.69 6.32 -35.61
C PRO A 718 -27.80 7.05 -36.95
N SER A 719 -28.06 8.36 -36.89
CA SER A 719 -28.14 9.24 -38.08
C SER A 719 -26.85 10.01 -38.34
N GLU A 720 -26.08 10.32 -37.30
CA GLU A 720 -24.87 11.15 -37.38
C GLU A 720 -23.74 10.57 -36.53
N PHE A 721 -22.52 10.92 -36.89
CA PHE A 721 -21.29 10.68 -36.15
C PHE A 721 -20.68 12.03 -35.79
N HIS A 722 -20.43 12.26 -34.50
CA HIS A 722 -19.89 13.49 -33.95
C HIS A 722 -18.51 13.25 -33.35
N VAL A 723 -17.60 14.21 -33.55
CA VAL A 723 -16.20 14.07 -33.13
C VAL A 723 -15.62 15.41 -32.70
N GLN A 724 -14.88 15.40 -31.59
CA GLN A 724 -14.11 16.55 -31.12
C GLN A 724 -12.64 16.39 -31.49
N ALA A 725 -12.11 17.32 -32.29
CA ALA A 725 -10.74 17.26 -32.80
C ALA A 725 -10.08 18.66 -32.87
N ALA A 726 -8.74 18.70 -32.87
CA ALA A 726 -7.96 19.92 -32.98
C ALA A 726 -6.87 19.77 -34.06
N SER A 727 -6.67 20.78 -34.91
CA SER A 727 -5.65 20.73 -35.97
C SER A 727 -4.95 22.08 -36.12
N ALA A 728 -3.61 22.05 -36.15
CA ALA A 728 -2.80 23.19 -36.54
C ALA A 728 -2.48 23.22 -38.05
N THR A 729 -2.92 22.20 -38.81
CA THR A 729 -2.67 22.06 -40.25
C THR A 729 -3.98 22.18 -41.04
N GLY A 730 -4.00 21.71 -42.28
CA GLY A 730 -5.22 21.63 -43.09
C GLY A 730 -6.21 20.55 -42.63
N GLY A 731 -5.82 19.68 -41.69
CA GLY A 731 -6.65 18.58 -41.24
C GLY A 731 -6.66 17.37 -42.18
N GLY A 732 -7.74 16.60 -42.17
CA GLY A 732 -7.89 15.36 -42.94
C GLY A 732 -9.29 14.78 -42.81
N THR A 733 -9.44 13.47 -43.06
CA THR A 733 -10.74 12.79 -42.92
C THR A 733 -10.66 11.59 -41.98
N ILE A 734 -11.77 11.28 -41.33
CA ILE A 734 -12.00 10.07 -40.54
C ILE A 734 -12.98 9.20 -41.32
N GLU A 735 -12.54 8.03 -41.81
CA GLU A 735 -13.44 7.00 -42.34
C GLU A 735 -13.86 6.06 -41.20
N VAL A 736 -15.16 5.98 -40.92
CA VAL A 736 -15.72 5.07 -39.92
C VAL A 736 -16.13 3.77 -40.60
N ARG A 737 -15.54 2.65 -40.21
CA ARG A 737 -15.78 1.32 -40.77
C ARG A 737 -16.22 0.32 -39.70
N ILE A 738 -16.98 -0.70 -40.11
CA ILE A 738 -17.46 -1.75 -39.21
C ILE A 738 -16.81 -3.10 -39.54
N GLY A 739 -16.44 -3.86 -38.50
CA GLY A 739 -15.98 -5.25 -38.56
C GLY A 739 -14.53 -5.45 -39.03
N SER A 740 -14.02 -4.64 -39.98
CA SER A 740 -12.60 -4.66 -40.36
C SER A 740 -12.13 -3.33 -40.96
N MET A 741 -10.81 -3.15 -41.08
CA MET A 741 -10.20 -1.99 -41.77
C MET A 741 -10.60 -1.87 -43.26
N LYS A 742 -11.03 -2.98 -43.88
CA LYS A 742 -11.58 -3.01 -45.24
C LYS A 742 -13.11 -3.19 -45.26
N GLY A 743 -13.74 -3.20 -44.10
CA GLY A 743 -15.17 -3.37 -43.93
C GLY A 743 -15.97 -2.18 -44.46
N PRO A 744 -17.32 -2.28 -44.45
CA PRO A 744 -18.20 -1.24 -44.95
C PRO A 744 -17.92 0.12 -44.27
N ILE A 745 -17.83 1.18 -45.07
CA ILE A 745 -17.78 2.55 -44.54
C ILE A 745 -19.20 2.96 -44.16
N ILE A 746 -19.40 3.37 -42.91
CA ILE A 746 -20.69 3.85 -42.42
C ILE A 746 -20.76 5.37 -42.35
N ALA A 747 -19.65 6.06 -42.10
CA ALA A 747 -19.56 7.52 -42.08
C ALA A 747 -18.18 8.01 -42.55
N THR A 748 -18.10 9.25 -43.02
CA THR A 748 -16.82 9.92 -43.36
C THR A 748 -16.85 11.37 -42.91
N ALA A 749 -16.10 11.69 -41.85
CA ALA A 749 -16.04 13.05 -41.29
C ALA A 749 -14.81 13.81 -41.79
N ALA A 750 -14.99 15.08 -42.14
CA ALA A 750 -13.89 15.98 -42.47
C ALA A 750 -13.52 16.82 -41.25
N VAL A 751 -12.24 16.79 -40.87
CA VAL A 751 -11.68 17.62 -39.81
C VAL A 751 -10.82 18.69 -40.47
N SER A 752 -11.13 19.97 -40.23
CA SER A 752 -10.38 21.09 -40.79
C SER A 752 -9.47 21.74 -39.73
N GLY A 753 -8.59 22.65 -40.18
CA GLY A 753 -7.71 23.42 -39.30
C GLY A 753 -8.49 24.22 -38.25
N THR A 754 -8.20 23.98 -36.97
CA THR A 754 -8.83 24.69 -35.84
C THR A 754 -7.98 25.83 -35.29
N GLY A 755 -6.74 25.99 -35.78
CA GLY A 755 -5.84 27.08 -35.38
C GLY A 755 -4.86 26.70 -34.27
N GLY A 756 -4.76 25.42 -33.89
CA GLY A 756 -3.77 24.91 -32.95
C GLY A 756 -4.02 23.46 -32.56
N TRP A 757 -2.97 22.77 -32.06
CA TRP A 757 -3.04 21.34 -31.68
C TRP A 757 -3.90 21.04 -30.46
N GLN A 758 -4.29 22.06 -29.69
CA GLN A 758 -5.12 21.93 -28.48
C GLN A 758 -6.40 22.78 -28.57
N ASN A 759 -6.71 23.35 -29.74
CA ASN A 759 -7.94 24.10 -29.94
C ASN A 759 -9.04 23.17 -30.46
N PHE A 760 -9.68 22.44 -29.56
CA PHE A 760 -10.67 21.42 -29.89
C PHE A 760 -11.99 22.01 -30.39
N GLN A 761 -12.48 21.49 -31.52
CA GLN A 761 -13.76 21.86 -32.14
C GLN A 761 -14.58 20.62 -32.49
N LEU A 762 -15.89 20.79 -32.59
CA LEU A 762 -16.83 19.73 -32.95
C LEU A 762 -16.97 19.63 -34.47
N PHE A 763 -16.85 18.43 -35.00
CA PHE A 763 -17.13 18.06 -36.39
C PHE A 763 -18.18 16.95 -36.43
N SER A 764 -18.86 16.80 -37.57
CA SER A 764 -19.87 15.75 -37.75
C SER A 764 -19.90 15.18 -39.17
N ALA A 765 -20.55 14.03 -39.32
CA ALA A 765 -20.86 13.40 -40.60
C ALA A 765 -22.14 12.54 -40.52
N ASP A 766 -22.83 12.40 -41.65
CA ASP A 766 -23.98 11.50 -41.77
C ASP A 766 -23.55 10.03 -41.69
N VAL A 767 -24.34 9.21 -41.00
CA VAL A 767 -24.25 7.75 -41.06
C VAL A 767 -25.09 7.26 -42.25
N THR A 768 -24.41 6.78 -43.28
CA THR A 768 -24.99 6.50 -44.61
C THR A 768 -25.35 5.04 -44.84
N VAL A 769 -24.82 4.14 -44.03
CA VAL A 769 -25.10 2.70 -44.07
C VAL A 769 -25.65 2.30 -42.70
N PRO A 770 -26.85 1.67 -42.62
CA PRO A 770 -27.45 1.27 -41.36
C PRO A 770 -26.55 0.33 -40.55
N VAL A 771 -26.46 0.57 -39.24
CA VAL A 771 -25.67 -0.23 -38.30
C VAL A 771 -26.46 -0.42 -37.00
N THR A 772 -26.52 -1.63 -36.46
CA THR A 772 -27.23 -1.96 -35.21
C THR A 772 -26.47 -3.03 -34.41
N GLY A 773 -26.84 -3.19 -33.14
CA GLY A 773 -26.25 -4.16 -32.21
C GLY A 773 -24.81 -3.84 -31.86
N LYS A 774 -24.15 -4.80 -31.21
CA LYS A 774 -22.73 -4.70 -30.82
C LYS A 774 -21.83 -4.88 -32.04
N GLN A 775 -20.97 -3.90 -32.29
CA GLN A 775 -20.09 -3.86 -33.45
C GLN A 775 -18.64 -3.56 -33.05
N ILE A 776 -17.72 -3.88 -33.96
CA ILE A 776 -16.34 -3.39 -33.92
C ILE A 776 -16.25 -2.19 -34.84
N VAL A 777 -15.87 -1.03 -34.30
CA VAL A 777 -15.77 0.24 -35.03
C VAL A 777 -14.30 0.56 -35.30
N PHE A 778 -13.96 0.82 -36.56
CA PHE A 778 -12.65 1.30 -36.99
C PHE A 778 -12.77 2.77 -37.42
N LEU A 779 -11.92 3.63 -36.88
CA LEU A 779 -11.69 5.00 -37.34
C LEU A 779 -10.37 5.03 -38.12
N LEU A 780 -10.44 5.19 -39.44
CA LEU A 780 -9.26 5.30 -40.29
C LEU A 780 -8.99 6.77 -40.59
N PHE A 781 -7.79 7.23 -40.25
CA PHE A 781 -7.40 8.62 -40.38
C PHE A 781 -6.65 8.82 -41.70
N LYS A 782 -7.19 9.64 -42.59
CA LYS A 782 -6.68 9.82 -43.96
C LYS A 782 -6.22 11.25 -44.22
N GLY A 783 -5.10 11.38 -44.92
CA GLY A 783 -4.58 12.64 -45.43
C GLY A 783 -3.10 12.52 -45.84
N GLY A 784 -2.53 13.61 -46.34
CA GLY A 784 -1.17 13.63 -46.89
C GLY A 784 -0.08 14.14 -45.94
N ASP A 785 -0.43 14.53 -44.71
CA ASP A 785 0.47 15.15 -43.74
C ASP A 785 0.00 14.84 -42.30
N TRP A 786 0.54 15.53 -41.28
CA TRP A 786 0.00 15.55 -39.92
C TRP A 786 -1.43 16.09 -39.91
N LEU A 787 -2.35 15.30 -39.34
CA LEU A 787 -3.79 15.48 -39.51
C LEU A 787 -4.41 16.36 -38.41
N TYR A 788 -4.62 15.80 -37.23
CA TYR A 788 -5.32 16.42 -36.09
C TYR A 788 -5.05 15.60 -34.83
N ASN A 789 -5.35 16.19 -33.67
CA ASN A 789 -5.53 15.49 -32.41
C ASN A 789 -7.02 15.18 -32.22
N LEU A 790 -7.34 14.00 -31.70
CA LEU A 790 -8.71 13.48 -31.58
C LEU A 790 -9.01 13.20 -30.12
N ASP A 791 -9.99 13.89 -29.54
CA ASP A 791 -10.31 13.80 -28.12
C ASP A 791 -11.40 12.76 -27.85
N LYS A 792 -12.59 12.96 -28.40
CA LYS A 792 -13.75 12.11 -28.14
C LYS A 792 -14.74 12.10 -29.29
N PHE A 793 -15.61 11.10 -29.32
CA PHE A 793 -16.64 10.95 -30.33
C PHE A 793 -17.93 10.33 -29.78
N THR A 794 -19.02 10.45 -30.52
CA THR A 794 -20.31 9.82 -30.24
C THR A 794 -21.09 9.62 -31.53
N PHE A 795 -21.96 8.61 -31.57
CA PHE A 795 -22.99 8.45 -32.62
C PHE A 795 -24.35 9.02 -32.18
N GLY A 796 -24.41 9.62 -30.99
CA GLY A 796 -25.59 10.29 -30.43
C GLY A 796 -25.48 11.81 -30.43
N ASP A 797 -26.15 12.43 -29.45
CA ASP A 797 -26.14 13.87 -29.23
C ASP A 797 -24.78 14.31 -28.63
N PRO A 798 -24.05 15.26 -29.26
CA PRO A 798 -22.75 15.73 -28.74
C PRO A 798 -22.83 16.41 -27.36
N ALA A 799 -24.02 16.70 -26.82
CA ALA A 799 -24.19 17.19 -25.45
C ALA A 799 -23.57 16.27 -24.38
N VAL A 800 -23.48 14.95 -24.65
CA VAL A 800 -22.88 13.95 -23.75
C VAL A 800 -21.40 14.24 -23.43
N PHE A 801 -20.71 15.00 -24.27
CA PHE A 801 -19.33 15.43 -24.04
C PHE A 801 -19.16 16.34 -22.82
N THR A 802 -20.25 16.95 -22.34
CA THR A 802 -20.26 17.93 -21.24
C THR A 802 -21.14 17.52 -20.06
N ALA A 803 -21.75 16.33 -20.10
CA ALA A 803 -22.63 15.85 -19.05
C ALA A 803 -21.82 15.37 -17.82
N PRO A 804 -22.26 15.66 -16.57
CA PRO A 804 -21.63 15.12 -15.37
C PRO A 804 -21.76 13.58 -15.34
N PRO A 805 -20.77 12.85 -14.79
CA PRO A 805 -20.83 11.40 -14.70
C PRO A 805 -22.04 10.94 -13.86
N PRO A 806 -22.70 9.84 -14.24
CA PRO A 806 -23.79 9.30 -13.44
C PRO A 806 -23.27 8.78 -12.10
N THR A 807 -23.99 9.07 -11.01
CA THR A 807 -23.74 8.50 -9.68
C THR A 807 -24.16 7.04 -9.67
N THR A 808 -23.29 6.14 -9.21
CA THR A 808 -23.60 4.73 -8.97
C THR A 808 -24.60 4.61 -7.81
N GLU A 809 -25.71 3.89 -8.02
CA GLU A 809 -26.64 3.56 -6.93
C GLU A 809 -26.00 2.51 -6.00
N PRO A 810 -26.09 2.67 -4.66
CA PRO A 810 -25.59 1.66 -3.73
C PRO A 810 -26.45 0.39 -3.79
N GLU A 811 -25.79 -0.76 -3.65
CA GLU A 811 -26.46 -2.05 -3.46
C GLU A 811 -27.17 -2.10 -2.09
N ASP A 812 -28.25 -2.88 -2.00
CA ASP A 812 -29.05 -3.04 -0.78
C ASP A 812 -28.26 -3.89 0.25
N ASP A 813 -27.70 -3.25 1.27
CA ASP A 813 -26.88 -3.88 2.31
C ASP A 813 -27.70 -4.23 3.57
N ASN A 814 -27.55 -5.46 4.07
CA ASN A 814 -28.21 -5.95 5.29
C ASN A 814 -27.22 -6.38 6.38
N ASP A 815 -25.92 -6.24 6.15
CA ASP A 815 -24.90 -6.62 7.12
C ASP A 815 -24.55 -5.42 8.02
N PRO A 816 -24.65 -5.54 9.35
CA PRO A 816 -24.30 -4.44 10.24
C PRO A 816 -22.77 -4.27 10.31
N PRO A 817 -22.28 -3.02 10.45
CA PRO A 817 -20.85 -2.77 10.51
C PRO A 817 -20.21 -3.35 11.78
N GLY A 818 -18.90 -3.57 11.75
CA GLY A 818 -18.11 -4.00 12.90
C GLY A 818 -18.15 -3.04 14.09
N GLU A 819 -17.65 -3.48 15.24
CA GLU A 819 -17.53 -2.64 16.44
C GLU A 819 -16.34 -1.67 16.38
N VAL A 820 -16.34 -0.68 17.28
CA VAL A 820 -15.12 0.09 17.57
C VAL A 820 -14.16 -0.74 18.42
N ASP A 821 -12.88 -0.40 18.38
CA ASP A 821 -11.81 -1.06 19.15
C ASP A 821 -10.98 -0.03 19.95
N HIS A 822 -10.21 -0.48 20.94
CA HIS A 822 -9.28 0.33 21.73
C HIS A 822 -9.85 1.67 22.26
N VAL A 823 -11.08 1.66 22.78
CA VAL A 823 -11.69 2.89 23.31
C VAL A 823 -10.90 3.42 24.50
N ARG A 824 -10.43 4.66 24.38
CA ARG A 824 -9.79 5.43 25.44
C ARG A 824 -10.71 6.54 25.91
N VAL A 825 -10.75 6.72 27.22
CA VAL A 825 -11.55 7.76 27.86
C VAL A 825 -10.68 8.60 28.78
N ILE A 826 -10.70 9.91 28.54
CA ILE A 826 -10.12 10.92 29.42
C ILE A 826 -11.27 11.58 30.17
N ARG A 827 -11.35 11.31 31.47
CA ARG A 827 -12.32 11.94 32.38
C ARG A 827 -11.71 13.20 32.99
N GLY A 828 -12.29 14.35 32.67
CA GLY A 828 -12.03 15.63 33.33
C GLY A 828 -13.13 15.99 34.34
N ASP A 829 -13.07 17.22 34.87
CA ASP A 829 -14.03 17.72 35.86
C ASP A 829 -15.48 17.85 35.33
N ASP A 830 -15.66 18.22 34.05
CA ASP A 830 -16.97 18.51 33.43
C ASP A 830 -17.18 17.88 32.04
N ALA A 831 -16.21 17.11 31.54
CA ALA A 831 -16.28 16.45 30.24
C ALA A 831 -15.59 15.07 30.21
N LEU A 832 -16.11 14.19 29.36
CA LEU A 832 -15.41 12.99 28.89
C LEU A 832 -14.87 13.26 27.48
N LYS A 833 -13.56 13.12 27.28
CA LYS A 833 -12.98 13.08 25.94
C LYS A 833 -12.73 11.62 25.58
N LEU A 834 -13.21 11.20 24.43
CA LEU A 834 -13.11 9.85 23.93
C LEU A 834 -12.23 9.82 22.69
N SER A 835 -11.52 8.70 22.53
CA SER A 835 -10.89 8.30 21.28
C SER A 835 -11.03 6.80 21.08
N TRP A 836 -11.15 6.31 19.86
CA TRP A 836 -11.28 4.88 19.57
C TRP A 836 -10.73 4.54 18.19
N ASP A 837 -10.57 3.25 17.91
CA ASP A 837 -10.29 2.75 16.58
C ASP A 837 -11.52 2.17 15.89
N GLY A 838 -11.55 2.23 14.55
CA GLY A 838 -12.60 1.64 13.75
C GLY A 838 -13.96 2.38 13.83
N PRO A 839 -15.02 1.79 13.25
CA PRO A 839 -15.01 0.49 12.58
C PRO A 839 -14.19 0.54 11.30
N TYR A 840 -13.47 -0.55 11.01
CA TYR A 840 -12.65 -0.68 9.80
C TYR A 840 -13.49 -1.10 8.58
N ASP A 841 -14.76 -1.44 8.80
CA ASP A 841 -15.67 -1.81 7.74
C ASP A 841 -15.96 -0.64 6.79
N ARG A 842 -16.15 -0.94 5.51
CA ARG A 842 -16.26 0.07 4.45
C ARG A 842 -17.61 0.77 4.46
N ASP A 843 -18.66 0.02 4.76
CA ASP A 843 -20.08 0.40 4.77
C ASP A 843 -20.47 1.28 5.98
N ALA A 844 -19.68 1.26 7.05
CA ALA A 844 -19.93 2.06 8.24
C ALA A 844 -19.99 3.57 7.93
N ALA A 845 -21.08 4.22 8.34
CA ALA A 845 -21.31 5.64 8.10
C ALA A 845 -20.96 6.49 9.34
N LYS A 846 -21.37 6.04 10.54
CA LYS A 846 -21.21 6.79 11.78
C LYS A 846 -21.14 5.91 13.04
N THR A 847 -20.50 6.45 14.07
CA THR A 847 -20.45 5.90 15.43
C THR A 847 -21.44 6.67 16.32
N GLN A 848 -22.30 5.94 17.03
CA GLN A 848 -23.23 6.46 18.01
C GLN A 848 -22.72 6.17 19.42
N ILE A 849 -22.63 7.23 20.24
CA ILE A 849 -22.15 7.15 21.62
C ILE A 849 -23.29 7.57 22.56
N THR A 850 -23.66 6.67 23.46
CA THR A 850 -24.70 6.88 24.47
C THR A 850 -24.08 6.89 25.87
N LEU A 851 -24.27 8.00 26.59
CA LEU A 851 -23.85 8.11 27.99
C LEU A 851 -24.88 7.42 28.90
N LEU A 852 -24.41 6.57 29.81
CA LEU A 852 -25.25 5.82 30.74
C LEU A 852 -24.92 6.22 32.19
N ARG A 853 -25.96 6.40 33.02
CA ARG A 853 -25.86 6.55 34.48
C ARG A 853 -26.66 5.43 35.14
N GLU A 854 -26.02 4.62 35.98
CA GLU A 854 -26.64 3.44 36.60
C GLU A 854 -27.29 2.49 35.56
N GLY A 855 -26.66 2.38 34.38
CA GLY A 855 -27.15 1.56 33.26
C GLY A 855 -28.33 2.15 32.47
N GLN A 856 -28.74 3.40 32.74
CA GLN A 856 -29.81 4.09 32.01
C GLN A 856 -29.26 5.23 31.15
N PRO A 857 -29.73 5.40 29.89
CA PRO A 857 -29.32 6.50 29.03
C PRO A 857 -29.60 7.87 29.63
N VAL A 858 -28.61 8.77 29.56
CA VAL A 858 -28.70 10.17 30.00
C VAL A 858 -28.13 11.09 28.93
N GLY A 859 -28.79 12.22 28.68
CA GLY A 859 -28.39 13.15 27.61
C GLY A 859 -28.81 12.69 26.21
N SER A 860 -28.29 13.36 25.18
CA SER A 860 -28.49 13.02 23.76
C SER A 860 -27.41 12.06 23.27
N VAL A 861 -27.77 11.17 22.34
CA VAL A 861 -26.81 10.34 21.61
C VAL A 861 -25.89 11.25 20.80
N ALA A 862 -24.58 11.11 20.99
CA ALA A 862 -23.59 11.75 20.14
C ALA A 862 -23.42 10.89 18.86
N GLU A 863 -23.56 11.51 17.70
CA GLU A 863 -23.25 10.88 16.42
C GLU A 863 -21.94 11.46 15.89
N VAL A 864 -21.01 10.58 15.53
CA VAL A 864 -19.70 10.93 15.01
C VAL A 864 -19.53 10.24 13.66
N ASN A 865 -19.25 11.02 12.62
CA ASN A 865 -19.05 10.46 11.29
C ASN A 865 -17.84 9.51 11.29
N ARG A 866 -17.88 8.45 10.48
CA ARG A 866 -16.72 7.56 10.31
C ARG A 866 -15.47 8.40 9.96
N GLY A 867 -14.29 7.92 10.33
CA GLY A 867 -13.02 8.64 10.14
C GLY A 867 -12.75 9.70 11.20
N VAL A 868 -13.77 10.21 11.89
CA VAL A 868 -13.60 10.98 13.11
C VAL A 868 -13.63 10.02 14.29
N GLN A 869 -12.47 9.85 14.92
CA GLN A 869 -12.25 8.85 15.97
C GLN A 869 -12.16 9.48 17.36
N THR A 870 -12.75 10.66 17.53
CA THR A 870 -12.75 11.37 18.79
C THR A 870 -14.14 11.95 19.06
N ALA A 871 -14.46 12.09 20.34
CA ALA A 871 -15.69 12.76 20.77
C ALA A 871 -15.46 13.48 22.10
N VAL A 872 -16.22 14.54 22.34
CA VAL A 872 -16.26 15.22 23.65
C VAL A 872 -17.69 15.23 24.15
N ILE A 873 -17.95 14.53 25.25
CA ILE A 873 -19.23 14.56 25.96
C ILE A 873 -19.10 15.55 27.10
N SER A 874 -19.73 16.71 26.95
CA SER A 874 -19.71 17.77 27.96
C SER A 874 -20.90 17.67 28.93
N GLY A 875 -20.78 18.30 30.11
CA GLY A 875 -21.88 18.43 31.06
C GLY A 875 -22.07 17.22 31.99
N ILE A 876 -21.00 16.46 32.24
CA ILE A 876 -21.00 15.40 33.25
C ILE A 876 -20.92 16.01 34.66
N GLU A 877 -21.53 15.35 35.64
CA GLU A 877 -21.48 15.75 37.06
C GLU A 877 -20.16 15.29 37.70
N GLN A 878 -19.47 16.21 38.39
CA GLN A 878 -18.24 15.90 39.12
C GLN A 878 -18.49 14.81 40.18
N GLY A 879 -17.57 13.83 40.27
CA GLY A 879 -17.65 12.72 41.23
C GLY A 879 -18.76 11.71 40.96
N VAL A 880 -19.51 11.83 39.85
CA VAL A 880 -20.49 10.84 39.39
C VAL A 880 -19.85 9.91 38.38
N SER A 881 -20.21 8.64 38.45
CA SER A 881 -19.71 7.62 37.54
C SER A 881 -20.67 7.38 36.38
N TYR A 882 -20.10 7.21 35.20
CA TYR A 882 -20.80 7.00 33.94
C TYR A 882 -20.15 5.85 33.18
N SER A 883 -20.97 5.09 32.46
CA SER A 883 -20.53 4.14 31.44
C SER A 883 -20.94 4.61 30.05
N LEU A 884 -20.31 4.05 29.02
CA LEU A 884 -20.51 4.45 27.63
C LEU A 884 -20.96 3.25 26.81
N PHE A 885 -22.07 3.38 26.09
CA PHE A 885 -22.48 2.41 25.09
C PHE A 885 -22.20 2.97 23.70
N ILE A 886 -21.35 2.29 22.94
CA ILE A 886 -20.85 2.74 21.63
C ILE A 886 -21.23 1.69 20.59
N ARG A 887 -21.81 2.12 19.47
CA ARG A 887 -22.14 1.24 18.34
C ARG A 887 -21.96 1.96 17.01
N ASN A 888 -21.79 1.21 15.94
CA ASN A 888 -21.66 1.76 14.59
C ASN A 888 -22.94 1.55 13.78
N VAL A 889 -23.17 2.43 12.82
CA VAL A 889 -24.34 2.42 11.93
C VAL A 889 -23.87 2.70 10.50
N ASP A 890 -24.34 1.91 9.53
CA ASP A 890 -24.09 2.09 8.09
C ASP A 890 -25.04 3.14 7.46
N GLU A 891 -24.96 3.33 6.14
CA GLU A 891 -25.86 4.24 5.42
C GLU A 891 -27.30 3.71 5.32
N SER A 892 -27.47 2.39 5.34
CA SER A 892 -28.76 1.68 5.30
C SER A 892 -29.51 1.68 6.64
N GLY A 893 -28.83 2.06 7.74
CA GLY A 893 -29.35 2.08 9.10
C GLY A 893 -29.15 0.79 9.90
N ASN A 894 -28.41 -0.20 9.39
CA ASN A 894 -28.01 -1.38 10.15
C ASN A 894 -27.02 -0.97 11.24
N ALA A 895 -27.20 -1.50 12.45
CA ALA A 895 -26.41 -1.14 13.60
C ALA A 895 -25.66 -2.34 14.17
N SER A 896 -24.40 -2.12 14.56
CA SER A 896 -23.59 -3.11 15.28
C SER A 896 -24.23 -3.49 16.63
N GLN A 897 -23.76 -4.57 17.26
CA GLN A 897 -24.25 -5.00 18.59
C GLN A 897 -23.96 -3.95 19.66
N GLY A 898 -22.85 -3.23 19.49
CA GLY A 898 -22.36 -2.21 20.39
C GLY A 898 -21.52 -2.79 21.52
N ILE A 899 -20.58 -1.98 22.01
CA ILE A 899 -19.73 -2.27 23.15
C ILE A 899 -20.11 -1.38 24.34
N LEU A 900 -19.90 -1.90 25.54
CA LEU A 900 -20.06 -1.17 26.80
C LEU A 900 -18.69 -0.94 27.42
N VAL A 901 -18.29 0.33 27.56
CA VAL A 901 -17.12 0.72 28.37
C VAL A 901 -17.61 0.98 29.79
N GLY A 902 -17.23 0.08 30.70
CA GLY A 902 -17.70 0.04 32.10
C GLY A 902 -16.92 0.97 33.03
N GLU A 903 -17.32 1.01 34.31
CA GLU A 903 -16.58 1.75 35.34
C GLU A 903 -15.28 1.03 35.73
N GLU A 904 -15.28 -0.30 35.62
CA GLU A 904 -14.16 -1.20 35.83
C GLU A 904 -13.03 -1.04 34.80
N ASP A 905 -13.34 -0.47 33.63
CA ASP A 905 -12.39 -0.21 32.56
C ASP A 905 -11.65 1.12 32.72
N LEU A 906 -12.08 1.96 33.66
CA LEU A 906 -11.54 3.30 33.89
C LEU A 906 -10.77 3.38 35.21
N PRO A 907 -9.70 4.19 35.28
CA PRO A 907 -9.02 4.45 36.54
C PRO A 907 -9.95 5.18 37.51
N THR A 908 -9.97 4.73 38.76
CA THR A 908 -10.77 5.33 39.84
C THR A 908 -9.91 5.64 41.06
N TYR A 909 -10.41 6.48 41.96
CA TYR A 909 -9.76 6.77 43.24
C TYR A 909 -10.75 7.03 44.36
N THR A 910 -10.24 6.95 45.58
CA THR A 910 -10.92 7.44 46.77
C THR A 910 -9.98 8.32 47.58
N LEU A 911 -10.45 9.52 47.95
CA LEU A 911 -9.83 10.30 49.01
C LEU A 911 -10.56 10.08 50.32
N THR A 912 -9.84 9.71 51.37
CA THR A 912 -10.41 9.60 52.71
C THR A 912 -9.63 10.40 53.74
N ALA A 913 -10.34 11.03 54.68
CA ALA A 913 -9.76 11.69 55.84
C ALA A 913 -10.51 11.22 57.10
N ALA A 914 -9.77 10.82 58.13
CA ALA A 914 -10.33 10.25 59.36
C ALA A 914 -11.30 9.07 59.12
N GLY A 915 -11.06 8.27 58.08
CA GLY A 915 -11.90 7.12 57.71
C GLY A 915 -13.22 7.48 57.01
N LYS A 916 -13.41 8.74 56.58
CA LYS A 916 -14.55 9.17 55.78
C LYS A 916 -14.10 9.60 54.39
N ARG A 917 -14.87 9.25 53.36
CA ARG A 917 -14.64 9.72 51.98
C ARG A 917 -14.83 11.24 51.92
N LEU A 918 -13.84 11.92 51.34
CA LEU A 918 -13.80 13.37 51.16
C LEU A 918 -14.43 13.73 49.81
N ARG A 919 -15.31 14.74 49.80
CA ARG A 919 -15.95 15.31 48.62
C ARG A 919 -15.61 16.80 48.48
N ASP A 920 -15.89 17.38 47.32
CA ASP A 920 -15.71 18.82 47.11
C ASP A 920 -16.51 19.64 48.14
N GLY A 921 -15.84 20.62 48.74
CA GLY A 921 -16.36 21.47 49.81
C GLY A 921 -16.35 20.86 51.22
N ASP A 922 -15.94 19.60 51.39
CA ASP A 922 -15.85 19.00 52.72
C ASP A 922 -14.74 19.63 53.56
N SER A 923 -14.81 19.40 54.87
CA SER A 923 -13.76 19.80 55.81
C SER A 923 -13.36 18.66 56.74
N PHE A 924 -12.10 18.65 57.16
CA PHE A 924 -11.59 17.74 58.19
C PHE A 924 -10.54 18.39 59.05
N GLU A 925 -10.23 17.76 60.19
CA GLU A 925 -9.24 18.26 61.13
C GLU A 925 -7.84 17.76 60.77
N ASP A 926 -6.84 18.63 60.87
CA ASP A 926 -5.46 18.42 60.40
C ASP A 926 -4.66 17.35 61.16
N ASP A 927 -5.26 16.75 62.20
CA ASP A 927 -4.68 15.61 62.91
C ASP A 927 -4.79 14.28 62.14
N ALA A 928 -5.68 14.21 61.14
CA ALA A 928 -5.84 13.06 60.27
C ALA A 928 -4.89 13.10 59.05
N TYR A 929 -4.46 11.93 58.59
CA TYR A 929 -3.87 11.79 57.26
C TYR A 929 -4.96 11.91 56.19
N LEU A 930 -4.59 12.52 55.06
CA LEU A 930 -5.34 12.38 53.82
C LEU A 930 -4.84 11.12 53.13
N ALA A 931 -5.68 10.10 53.05
CA ALA A 931 -5.41 8.88 52.32
C ALA A 931 -5.90 9.02 50.87
N PHE A 932 -5.01 8.70 49.94
CA PHE A 932 -5.25 8.62 48.51
C PHE A 932 -5.11 7.16 48.09
N ASP A 933 -6.26 6.55 47.79
CA ASP A 933 -6.39 5.16 47.36
C ASP A 933 -6.74 5.12 45.87
N VAL A 934 -6.06 4.30 45.08
CA VAL A 934 -6.33 4.13 43.65
C VAL A 934 -7.04 2.80 43.41
N GLY A 935 -8.13 2.80 42.66
CA GLY A 935 -8.85 1.60 42.29
C GLY A 935 -8.19 0.88 41.10
N ALA A 936 -8.32 -0.45 41.06
CA ALA A 936 -7.85 -1.25 39.94
C ALA A 936 -8.68 -0.98 38.68
N SER A 937 -8.01 -0.81 37.53
CA SER A 937 -8.61 -0.88 36.20
C SER A 937 -8.35 -2.26 35.58
N SER A 938 -9.17 -2.66 34.61
CA SER A 938 -8.97 -3.91 33.85
C SER A 938 -7.60 -4.00 33.16
N SER A 939 -7.02 -2.86 32.79
CA SER A 939 -5.69 -2.73 32.17
C SER A 939 -4.52 -2.55 33.16
N GLY A 940 -4.82 -2.28 34.44
CA GLY A 940 -3.83 -1.94 35.47
C GLY A 940 -3.32 -0.49 35.39
N ILE A 941 -2.91 0.08 36.54
CA ILE A 941 -2.48 1.48 36.65
C ILE A 941 -1.04 1.66 36.17
N ALA A 942 -0.82 2.63 35.28
CA ALA A 942 0.50 3.04 34.77
C ALA A 942 1.11 4.14 35.64
N SER A 943 0.33 5.18 35.99
CA SER A 943 0.78 6.24 36.89
C SER A 943 -0.36 6.80 37.73
N ALA A 944 -0.05 7.27 38.95
CA ALA A 944 -1.02 7.93 39.82
C ALA A 944 -0.36 9.01 40.68
N THR A 945 -0.92 10.22 40.63
CA THR A 945 -0.41 11.37 41.38
C THR A 945 -1.53 12.20 41.98
N ILE A 946 -1.21 12.92 43.04
CA ILE A 946 -2.07 13.95 43.64
C ILE A 946 -1.24 15.20 43.95
N ALA A 947 -1.67 16.35 43.44
CA ALA A 947 -1.02 17.64 43.66
C ALA A 947 -1.86 18.51 44.59
N ILE A 948 -1.30 18.92 45.74
CA ILE A 948 -1.95 19.76 46.75
C ILE A 948 -1.16 21.05 46.91
N ASP A 949 -1.79 22.20 46.65
CA ASP A 949 -1.17 23.53 46.72
C ASP A 949 0.17 23.63 45.95
N GLY A 950 0.25 23.00 44.78
CA GLY A 950 1.45 22.98 43.93
C GLY A 950 2.54 21.97 44.33
N LYS A 951 2.31 21.15 45.37
CA LYS A 951 3.19 20.02 45.72
C LYS A 951 2.57 18.70 45.27
N THR A 952 3.27 17.99 44.38
CA THR A 952 2.89 16.67 43.86
C THR A 952 3.37 15.55 44.78
N TYR A 953 2.51 14.56 44.99
CA TYR A 953 2.82 13.30 45.63
C TYR A 953 2.51 12.16 44.64
N GLY A 954 3.53 11.35 44.33
CA GLY A 954 3.37 10.19 43.44
C GLY A 954 3.10 8.92 44.23
N LEU A 955 2.22 8.08 43.70
CA LEU A 955 2.02 6.70 44.12
C LEU A 955 2.75 5.81 43.12
N ASP A 956 3.65 4.95 43.61
CA ASP A 956 4.27 3.90 42.81
C ASP A 956 3.30 2.70 42.75
N PRO A 957 2.65 2.42 41.61
CA PRO A 957 1.67 1.35 41.51
C PRO A 957 2.26 -0.05 41.74
N ALA A 958 3.59 -0.21 41.58
CA ALA A 958 4.28 -1.47 41.88
C ALA A 958 4.53 -1.68 43.39
N ALA A 959 4.52 -0.60 44.17
CA ALA A 959 4.74 -0.64 45.62
C ALA A 959 3.44 -0.75 46.44
N GLY A 960 2.30 -0.37 45.87
CA GLY A 960 0.97 -0.48 46.49
C GLY A 960 -0.07 0.47 45.87
N ASP A 961 -1.32 0.37 46.32
CA ASP A 961 -2.50 1.11 45.85
C ASP A 961 -2.91 2.27 46.79
N HIS A 962 -2.10 2.53 47.83
CA HIS A 962 -2.40 3.48 48.91
C HIS A 962 -1.26 4.46 49.20
N LEU A 963 -1.60 5.75 49.33
CA LEU A 963 -0.70 6.82 49.74
C LEU A 963 -1.29 7.64 50.91
N GLN A 964 -0.52 7.84 51.99
CA GLN A 964 -0.90 8.74 53.08
C GLN A 964 -0.15 10.07 53.02
N ILE A 965 -0.90 11.16 53.08
CA ILE A 965 -0.38 12.53 53.04
C ILE A 965 -0.65 13.21 54.37
N ASP A 966 0.42 13.66 55.03
CA ASP A 966 0.31 14.39 56.30
C ASP A 966 -0.18 15.83 56.05
N MET A 967 -1.30 16.18 56.66
CA MET A 967 -1.96 17.49 56.53
C MET A 967 -1.76 18.39 57.76
N ALA A 968 -1.01 17.94 58.76
CA ALA A 968 -0.79 18.70 59.98
C ALA A 968 -0.16 20.07 59.72
N GLY A 969 -0.76 21.13 60.28
CA GLY A 969 -0.34 22.50 60.10
C GLY A 969 -0.59 23.09 58.70
N LYS A 970 -1.21 22.35 57.78
CA LYS A 970 -1.58 22.82 56.44
C LYS A 970 -3.03 23.31 56.43
N LEU A 971 -3.33 24.30 57.25
CA LEU A 971 -4.70 24.80 57.45
C LEU A 971 -5.22 25.67 56.30
N GLY A 972 -6.54 25.83 56.27
CA GLY A 972 -7.29 26.65 55.31
C GLY A 972 -7.81 25.84 54.13
N GLU A 973 -8.37 26.54 53.15
CA GLU A 973 -8.79 25.93 51.89
C GLU A 973 -7.59 25.28 51.18
N LYS A 974 -7.85 24.12 50.60
CA LYS A 974 -6.93 23.32 49.81
C LYS A 974 -7.57 22.98 48.49
N SER A 975 -6.74 22.93 47.46
CA SER A 975 -7.08 22.36 46.16
C SER A 975 -6.17 21.16 45.92
N ALA A 976 -6.78 19.99 45.69
CA ALA A 976 -6.08 18.77 45.34
C ALA A 976 -6.47 18.34 43.92
N THR A 977 -5.48 18.23 43.03
CA THR A 977 -5.68 17.71 41.68
C THR A 977 -5.13 16.29 41.62
N VAL A 978 -6.01 15.32 41.40
CA VAL A 978 -5.68 13.92 41.18
C VAL A 978 -5.47 13.69 39.69
N ALA A 979 -4.42 12.97 39.31
CA ALA A 979 -4.15 12.54 37.94
C ALA A 979 -3.73 11.07 37.94
N ILE A 980 -4.49 10.22 37.25
CA ILE A 980 -4.27 8.77 37.15
C ILE A 980 -4.33 8.36 35.69
N GLU A 981 -3.42 7.49 35.29
CA GLU A 981 -3.38 6.89 33.96
C GLU A 981 -3.23 5.37 34.08
N ASP A 982 -4.02 4.64 33.30
CA ASP A 982 -3.91 3.19 33.18
C ASP A 982 -3.07 2.76 31.97
N ARG A 983 -2.78 1.46 31.83
CA ARG A 983 -1.96 0.94 30.72
C ARG A 983 -2.69 0.92 29.37
N ALA A 984 -4.00 1.09 29.36
CA ALA A 984 -4.78 1.28 28.13
C ALA A 984 -4.80 2.75 27.67
N GLY A 985 -4.18 3.66 28.44
CA GLY A 985 -4.13 5.10 28.17
C GLY A 985 -5.38 5.84 28.63
N ASN A 986 -6.26 5.22 29.41
CA ASN A 986 -7.38 5.92 30.04
C ASN A 986 -6.84 6.84 31.13
N LYS A 987 -7.35 8.07 31.17
CA LYS A 987 -6.89 9.10 32.10
C LYS A 987 -8.04 9.61 32.95
N LEU A 988 -7.76 9.84 34.22
CA LEU A 988 -8.63 10.59 35.12
C LEU A 988 -7.86 11.80 35.62
N THR A 989 -8.43 12.99 35.45
CA THR A 989 -7.95 14.22 36.09
C THR A 989 -9.12 14.90 36.79
N GLU A 990 -9.04 15.03 38.11
CA GLU A 990 -10.10 15.65 38.91
C GLU A 990 -9.52 16.60 39.95
N THR A 991 -10.17 17.76 40.13
CA THR A 991 -9.80 18.74 41.17
C THR A 991 -10.85 18.81 42.27
N ILE A 992 -10.45 18.48 43.49
CA ILE A 992 -11.29 18.58 44.70
C ILE A 992 -10.79 19.74 45.58
N ARG A 993 -11.73 20.57 46.03
CA ARG A 993 -11.49 21.60 47.05
C ARG A 993 -11.99 21.10 48.41
N PHE A 994 -11.22 21.32 49.46
CA PHE A 994 -11.61 20.98 50.82
C PHE A 994 -10.98 21.94 51.83
N GLU A 995 -11.56 22.05 53.02
CA GLU A 995 -11.01 22.87 54.09
C GLU A 995 -10.31 22.02 55.16
N VAL A 996 -9.03 22.31 55.41
CA VAL A 996 -8.28 21.71 56.52
C VAL A 996 -8.38 22.63 57.73
N THR A 997 -9.06 22.14 58.76
CA THR A 997 -9.38 22.87 59.98
C THR A 997 -8.57 22.36 61.17
N THR A 998 -8.58 23.10 62.27
CA THR A 998 -7.95 22.65 63.52
C THR A 998 -8.85 22.99 64.69
N SER A 999 -8.64 22.32 65.82
CA SER A 999 -9.36 22.54 67.06
C SER A 999 -8.49 22.15 68.25
N VAL A 1000 -8.93 22.47 69.47
CA VAL A 1000 -8.23 21.97 70.68
C VAL A 1000 -8.18 20.43 70.67
N GLY A 1001 -9.25 19.77 70.23
CA GLY A 1001 -9.32 18.32 70.14
C GLY A 1001 -8.37 17.75 69.08
N ALA A 1002 -8.29 18.39 67.91
CA ALA A 1002 -7.34 18.03 66.84
C ALA A 1002 -5.90 18.16 67.34
N MET A 1003 -5.55 19.31 67.94
CA MET A 1003 -4.21 19.54 68.50
C MET A 1003 -3.85 18.54 69.61
N GLU A 1004 -4.80 18.09 70.43
CA GLU A 1004 -4.56 17.05 71.44
C GLU A 1004 -4.21 15.69 70.79
N ARG A 1005 -4.92 15.31 69.72
CA ARG A 1005 -4.66 14.08 68.96
C ARG A 1005 -3.36 14.19 68.16
N LEU A 1006 -3.09 15.34 67.55
CA LEU A 1006 -1.85 15.63 66.85
C LEU A 1006 -0.64 15.60 67.79
N LEU A 1007 -0.76 16.18 68.99
CA LEU A 1007 0.28 16.09 70.02
C LEU A 1007 0.51 14.64 70.47
N LYS A 1008 -0.55 13.82 70.57
CA LYS A 1008 -0.43 12.38 70.84
C LYS A 1008 0.30 11.66 69.70
N ARG A 1009 -0.01 11.99 68.44
CA ARG A 1009 0.67 11.46 67.24
C ARG A 1009 2.15 11.81 67.25
N TYR A 1010 2.49 13.09 67.44
CA TYR A 1010 3.88 13.56 67.52
C TYR A 1010 4.64 13.05 68.75
N LYS A 1011 3.95 12.75 69.85
CA LYS A 1011 4.57 12.04 70.97
C LYS A 1011 4.94 10.61 70.58
N ALA A 1012 4.07 9.92 69.84
CA ALA A 1012 4.29 8.54 69.42
C ALA A 1012 5.40 8.43 68.36
N SER A 1013 5.46 9.37 67.41
CA SER A 1013 6.54 9.43 66.40
C SER A 1013 7.88 9.95 66.96
N GLY A 1014 7.86 10.63 68.11
CA GLY A 1014 9.04 11.25 68.72
C GLY A 1014 9.32 12.68 68.25
N ASP A 1015 8.44 13.25 67.40
CA ASP A 1015 8.46 14.65 66.96
C ASP A 1015 8.29 15.64 68.10
N VAL A 1016 7.62 15.24 69.19
CA VAL A 1016 7.59 15.96 70.46
C VAL A 1016 7.92 14.99 71.59
N LYS A 1017 8.93 15.30 72.40
CA LYS A 1017 9.43 14.38 73.43
C LYS A 1017 9.79 15.07 74.75
N GLY A 1018 10.03 14.27 75.79
CA GLY A 1018 10.52 14.77 77.08
C GLY A 1018 9.54 15.73 77.79
N PRO A 1019 10.04 16.69 78.59
CA PRO A 1019 9.21 17.56 79.43
C PRO A 1019 8.23 18.46 78.67
N LEU A 1020 8.49 18.72 77.38
CA LEU A 1020 7.70 19.59 76.54
C LEU A 1020 6.29 19.04 76.29
N VAL A 1021 6.14 17.72 76.12
CA VAL A 1021 4.85 17.05 75.90
C VAL A 1021 3.84 17.42 77.00
N ASN A 1022 4.26 17.35 78.27
CA ASN A 1022 3.38 17.64 79.42
C ASN A 1022 3.04 19.13 79.52
N GLN A 1023 3.96 20.03 79.14
CA GLN A 1023 3.70 21.48 79.12
C GLN A 1023 2.66 21.84 78.06
N LEU A 1024 2.82 21.28 76.85
CA LEU A 1024 1.90 21.49 75.73
C LEU A 1024 0.53 20.88 76.02
N ALA A 1025 0.47 19.63 76.53
CA ALA A 1025 -0.79 18.97 76.88
C ALA A 1025 -1.55 19.73 77.99
N ASN A 1026 -0.86 20.25 79.01
CA ASN A 1026 -1.49 21.06 80.05
C ASN A 1026 -2.05 22.37 79.50
N ALA A 1027 -1.32 23.04 78.60
CA ALA A 1027 -1.80 24.27 77.97
C ALA A 1027 -3.03 24.03 77.09
N LEU A 1028 -3.05 22.95 76.29
CA LEU A 1028 -4.23 22.53 75.52
C LEU A 1028 -5.43 22.22 76.41
N LYS A 1029 -5.23 21.45 77.49
CA LYS A 1029 -6.29 21.12 78.45
C LYS A 1029 -6.92 22.36 79.09
N GLN A 1030 -6.11 23.35 79.45
CA GLN A 1030 -6.62 24.62 79.99
C GLN A 1030 -7.36 25.44 78.92
N ALA A 1031 -6.84 25.50 77.70
CA ALA A 1031 -7.52 26.16 76.58
C ALA A 1031 -8.90 25.52 76.31
N GLY A 1032 -8.98 24.19 76.21
CA GLY A 1032 -10.23 23.45 76.05
C GLY A 1032 -11.21 23.66 77.22
N HIS A 1033 -10.71 23.67 78.46
CA HIS A 1033 -11.54 23.92 79.66
C HIS A 1033 -12.21 25.29 79.65
N HIS A 1034 -11.48 26.33 79.26
CA HIS A 1034 -12.01 27.69 79.18
C HIS A 1034 -12.93 27.88 77.96
N LEU A 1035 -12.61 27.24 76.84
CA LEU A 1035 -13.45 27.25 75.64
C LEU A 1035 -14.81 26.59 75.91
N GLY A 1036 -14.84 25.42 76.58
CA GLY A 1036 -16.08 24.74 76.98
C GLY A 1036 -16.93 25.50 78.01
N LYS A 1037 -16.38 26.55 78.63
CA LYS A 1037 -17.09 27.49 79.51
C LYS A 1037 -17.58 28.76 78.77
N GLY A 1038 -17.45 28.80 77.45
CA GLY A 1038 -17.81 29.98 76.64
C GLY A 1038 -16.87 31.17 76.86
N LYS A 1039 -15.60 30.93 77.22
CA LYS A 1039 -14.59 31.99 77.49
C LYS A 1039 -13.44 31.96 76.46
N PRO A 1040 -13.68 32.32 75.19
CA PRO A 1040 -12.68 32.21 74.11
C PRO A 1040 -11.42 33.06 74.35
N LYS A 1041 -11.56 34.27 74.92
CA LYS A 1041 -10.41 35.13 75.27
C LYS A 1041 -9.48 34.52 76.32
N GLU A 1042 -10.04 33.77 77.29
CA GLU A 1042 -9.22 33.05 78.28
C GLU A 1042 -8.60 31.79 77.66
N ALA A 1043 -9.32 31.10 76.77
CA ALA A 1043 -8.75 29.98 76.00
C ALA A 1043 -7.56 30.44 75.13
N ALA A 1044 -7.65 31.61 74.49
CA ALA A 1044 -6.58 32.21 73.71
C ALA A 1044 -5.33 32.54 74.55
N LYS A 1045 -5.48 32.97 75.82
CA LYS A 1045 -4.33 33.17 76.73
C LYS A 1045 -3.58 31.87 77.02
N HIS A 1046 -4.31 30.78 77.23
CA HIS A 1046 -3.70 29.47 77.46
C HIS A 1046 -3.06 28.92 76.18
N MET A 1047 -3.66 29.16 75.01
CA MET A 1047 -3.01 28.86 73.73
C MET A 1047 -1.78 29.75 73.48
N GLY A 1048 -1.77 31.00 73.93
CA GLY A 1048 -0.56 31.84 73.94
C GLY A 1048 0.55 31.25 74.84
N SER A 1049 0.17 30.60 75.95
CA SER A 1049 1.11 29.84 76.78
C SER A 1049 1.64 28.60 76.06
N PHE A 1050 0.79 27.89 75.31
CA PHE A 1050 1.19 26.78 74.45
C PHE A 1050 2.28 27.21 73.44
N VAL A 1051 2.03 28.30 72.69
CA VAL A 1051 3.02 28.88 71.74
C VAL A 1051 4.32 29.26 72.46
N LYS A 1052 4.23 29.84 73.67
CA LYS A 1052 5.42 30.20 74.46
C LYS A 1052 6.23 28.97 74.88
N HIS A 1053 5.58 27.89 75.30
CA HIS A 1053 6.25 26.63 75.65
C HIS A 1053 6.91 26.00 74.42
N LEU A 1054 6.19 25.93 73.30
CA LEU A 1054 6.65 25.35 72.04
C LEU A 1054 7.88 26.09 71.47
N ASN A 1055 7.93 27.42 71.60
CA ASN A 1055 9.03 28.25 71.08
C ASN A 1055 10.14 28.55 72.09
N ASN A 1056 10.11 27.92 73.28
CA ASN A 1056 11.16 28.12 74.28
C ASN A 1056 12.51 27.57 73.77
N LYS A 1057 13.53 28.44 73.66
CA LYS A 1057 14.86 28.09 73.18
C LYS A 1057 15.51 26.93 73.95
N THR A 1058 15.25 26.78 75.25
CA THR A 1058 15.83 25.67 76.03
C THR A 1058 15.13 24.33 75.76
N MET A 1059 13.93 24.34 75.17
CA MET A 1059 13.13 23.16 74.84
C MET A 1059 13.24 22.74 73.37
N SER A 1060 14.01 23.45 72.54
CA SER A 1060 14.10 23.17 71.09
C SER A 1060 14.53 21.74 70.77
N ARG A 1061 15.43 21.13 71.57
CA ARG A 1061 15.86 19.72 71.40
C ARG A 1061 14.74 18.68 71.58
N HIS A 1062 13.59 19.10 72.11
CA HIS A 1062 12.46 18.25 72.45
C HIS A 1062 11.33 18.32 71.43
N VAL A 1063 11.51 19.07 70.33
CA VAL A 1063 10.56 19.13 69.23
C VAL A 1063 11.31 19.19 67.90
N THR A 1064 10.83 18.49 66.89
CA THR A 1064 11.37 18.59 65.52
C THR A 1064 10.88 19.88 64.85
N ASP A 1065 11.58 20.37 63.83
CA ASP A 1065 11.15 21.59 63.14
C ASP A 1065 9.77 21.42 62.47
N VAL A 1066 9.48 20.22 61.94
CA VAL A 1066 8.18 19.87 61.35
C VAL A 1066 7.06 19.91 62.40
N GLY A 1067 7.21 19.19 63.52
CA GLY A 1067 6.21 19.17 64.58
C GLY A 1067 6.04 20.55 65.23
N LYS A 1068 7.11 21.34 65.33
CA LYS A 1068 7.08 22.70 65.86
C LYS A 1068 6.34 23.66 64.92
N ALA A 1069 6.55 23.55 63.61
CA ALA A 1069 5.88 24.39 62.62
C ALA A 1069 4.38 24.13 62.63
N ALA A 1070 3.97 22.85 62.53
CA ALA A 1070 2.56 22.47 62.50
C ALA A 1070 1.79 22.95 63.74
N LEU A 1071 2.27 22.58 64.94
CA LEU A 1071 1.62 22.97 66.20
C LEU A 1071 1.60 24.49 66.43
N ASN A 1072 2.56 25.25 65.89
CA ASN A 1072 2.54 26.71 65.94
C ASN A 1072 1.46 27.28 65.03
N THR A 1073 1.34 26.78 63.80
CA THR A 1073 0.32 27.21 62.85
C THR A 1073 -1.09 27.01 63.43
N ASP A 1074 -1.34 25.86 64.04
CA ASP A 1074 -2.63 25.55 64.65
C ASP A 1074 -2.94 26.46 65.83
N ALA A 1075 -1.99 26.58 66.76
CA ALA A 1075 -2.15 27.39 67.95
C ALA A 1075 -2.40 28.86 67.59
N GLN A 1076 -1.65 29.41 66.63
CA GLN A 1076 -1.82 30.79 66.19
C GLN A 1076 -3.14 31.02 65.45
N THR A 1077 -3.60 30.03 64.69
CA THR A 1077 -4.90 30.10 64.01
C THR A 1077 -6.05 30.12 65.02
N LEU A 1078 -6.02 29.24 66.03
CA LEU A 1078 -7.01 29.24 67.11
C LEU A 1078 -6.97 30.55 67.94
N ILE A 1079 -5.79 31.08 68.25
CA ILE A 1079 -5.65 32.37 68.93
C ILE A 1079 -6.30 33.50 68.12
N ARG A 1080 -6.10 33.53 66.79
CA ARG A 1080 -6.73 34.54 65.93
C ARG A 1080 -8.24 34.38 65.92
N LEU A 1081 -8.75 33.16 65.73
CA LEU A 1081 -10.18 32.85 65.70
C LEU A 1081 -10.90 33.22 67.01
N TRP A 1082 -10.27 33.04 68.17
CA TRP A 1082 -10.89 33.32 69.47
C TRP A 1082 -10.72 34.78 69.94
N ASN A 1083 -9.91 35.58 69.24
CA ASN A 1083 -9.70 37.00 69.51
C ASN A 1083 -10.38 37.93 68.48
N ALA A 1084 -10.75 37.40 67.31
CA ALA A 1084 -11.74 38.01 66.42
C ALA A 1084 -13.09 38.11 67.16
#